data_AF-A0A3L8DY63-F1
#
_entry.id   AF-A0A3L8DY63-F1
#
_cell.length_a   1.000
_cell.length_b   1.000
_cell.length_c   1.000
_cell.angle_alpha   90.00
_cell.angle_beta   90.00
_cell.angle_gamma   90.00
#
_symmetry.space_group_name_H-M   'P 1'
#
loop_
_entity.id
_entity.type
_entity.pdbx_description
1 polymer ?
#
loop_
_entity_poly.entity_id
_entity_poly.type
_entity_poly.pdbx_seq_one_letter_code
_entity_poly.pdbx_strand_id
1 'polypeptide(L)'
;MAADEKKQNKLGKLKEQTQQDEKDMEPDTKNIENTDKPKVEKVSIPKDDASDNQQSQESQTDPEDTETVEQLKNQLGMLMNQLATLSAEKSKMEANFQIDKKQLRSERDECEKVIKDLKDRLKKAQNVNHSEIEHVKCKLIMERHEREKEHADFVRKTKELQKLLQDEQRNKEQLEGQLKTHLANKTQCKILEAELEITKSKLKQAEEAAKETPPLLLSLQAEMAVMKKQHLNAIREEQKRVAAAEQQARGLAMIHEARVAGLEARLAELSEIVGGYDRLRQQDQVAIQKLKDQLAGLQDIEHETIMSNNQPEEIISKIKGLYTRLLDLDNKKKDSVYVKSLLSSLDLRDEYTDYKEKYDMLLQEFEDYKHQMMCKYNTSSNLFRGVQQQRQNLSITHDKDHDKTQLNLLKVHNSNLEERIRMINNEMLNKERALQEQLEHQQKLHQEERMKLEHTLHQKDNEFRNRISLLEQQLLRQRERSMALVEEKDKEILTLKTSFRALLPNKETAAAIENKTHLRYENTVEPITDLVTGLLTNDSPPILHYTQELARKEVQMSSSRKKILELEATLREQLREMLHVKEQQQEETKMLKAHITRLEACKSREGANLEYLKNVKQYSSETKEPQFLGINSPFTNTIQFRNSYKTIPIYRIMEPLGNAKLPEGEKKLDDAHLLKMYRSMVTLSLMDKILYESQRQGRISFYMTNTGEEAVQIGSTAALTLKDMIYAQYREAGVLLHRGYPLEKFMDQCYGNCHDDGKGRQMPVHYGSKELNFVTISSPLTTQLPQDACVTCYFGEGAASEGDAHAAFNFAATLSCPIIFLCRNNGYAISTPVFEQFKSDGIAAKGPAYGIDTIRVDGNDVLAMYYATRSARDFCIKQKKPVLIEAMTYRIGHHSTSDDSTAYRSVDEITEWKTHGPVTKFRVYLESLGLWCNDREQHLIDSTRKEILSAFAKAEKKSKPHWKELFTDVYKEMPGHIKKQMSVMEKHLEEFKEHYPLSSFAPAK
;
A
#
# COMPACT_ATOMS: atom_id res chain seq x y z
N MET A 1 43.55 -40.81 8.75
CA MET A 1 43.42 -42.13 9.41
C MET A 1 42.51 -41.98 10.62
N ALA A 2 41.61 -42.93 10.85
CA ALA A 2 40.64 -42.96 11.97
C ALA A 2 39.60 -41.81 12.02
N ALA A 3 39.03 -41.41 10.87
CA ALA A 3 37.75 -40.67 10.81
C ALA A 3 36.89 -40.99 9.55
N ASP A 4 37.44 -41.65 8.53
CA ASP A 4 36.76 -41.93 7.25
C ASP A 4 35.89 -43.20 7.23
N GLU A 5 35.79 -43.94 8.35
CA GLU A 5 35.41 -45.36 8.33
C GLU A 5 33.94 -45.66 8.70
N LYS A 6 33.07 -44.64 8.84
CA LYS A 6 31.67 -44.83 9.27
C LYS A 6 30.57 -44.12 8.46
N LYS A 7 30.83 -43.81 7.18
CA LYS A 7 29.76 -43.46 6.21
C LYS A 7 29.79 -44.20 4.86
N GLN A 8 30.63 -45.23 4.70
CA GLN A 8 30.65 -46.09 3.51
C GLN A 8 29.64 -47.27 3.54
N ASN A 9 28.82 -47.42 4.58
CA ASN A 9 28.08 -48.67 4.82
C ASN A 9 26.54 -48.56 4.74
N LYS A 10 26.02 -47.77 3.78
CA LYS A 10 24.58 -47.77 3.43
C LYS A 10 24.26 -47.36 1.97
N LEU A 11 25.21 -47.58 1.07
CA LEU A 11 25.03 -47.48 -0.39
C LEU A 11 25.41 -48.83 -1.01
N GLY A 12 24.53 -49.82 -0.87
CA GLY A 12 24.88 -51.21 -1.19
C GLY A 12 23.87 -52.26 -0.73
N LYS A 13 22.60 -52.10 -1.14
CA LYS A 13 21.56 -53.16 -1.18
C LYS A 13 20.38 -52.65 -2.01
N LEU A 14 19.78 -53.53 -2.83
CA LEU A 14 18.72 -53.27 -3.84
C LEU A 14 19.15 -52.68 -5.21
N LYS A 15 20.29 -53.16 -5.71
CA LYS A 15 20.60 -53.52 -7.12
C LYS A 15 21.71 -54.59 -7.04
N GLU A 16 21.75 -55.72 -7.76
CA GLU A 16 20.82 -56.37 -8.68
C GLU A 16 20.59 -57.85 -8.28
N GLN A 17 19.34 -58.31 -8.42
CA GLN A 17 18.83 -59.70 -8.49
C GLN A 17 17.30 -59.51 -8.60
N THR A 18 16.59 -59.95 -9.65
CA THR A 18 16.92 -60.94 -10.68
C THR A 18 16.33 -60.53 -12.02
N GLN A 19 17.07 -60.70 -13.12
CA GLN A 19 16.55 -60.65 -14.47
C GLN A 19 16.99 -61.95 -15.16
N GLN A 20 16.16 -62.99 -15.10
CA GLN A 20 16.30 -64.23 -15.90
C GLN A 20 15.05 -65.11 -15.76
N ASP A 21 14.85 -65.98 -16.76
CA ASP A 21 13.83 -67.04 -16.90
C ASP A 21 12.38 -66.49 -17.02
N GLU A 22 11.83 -66.15 -18.18
CA GLU A 22 11.86 -66.81 -19.51
C GLU A 22 11.05 -68.13 -19.56
N LYS A 23 9.75 -68.06 -19.93
CA LYS A 23 9.20 -68.68 -21.16
C LYS A 23 7.66 -68.66 -21.26
N ASP A 24 7.22 -68.36 -22.49
CA ASP A 24 6.11 -68.91 -23.30
C ASP A 24 4.70 -69.20 -22.73
N MET A 25 3.73 -69.04 -23.65
CA MET A 25 2.36 -69.56 -23.70
C MET A 25 1.18 -68.77 -23.08
N GLU A 26 0.45 -68.08 -23.97
CA GLU A 26 -1.01 -68.22 -24.09
C GLU A 26 -1.42 -69.68 -24.40
N PRO A 27 -2.72 -70.03 -24.47
CA PRO A 27 -3.80 -69.81 -23.50
C PRO A 27 -4.53 -71.13 -23.20
N ASP A 28 -5.40 -71.23 -22.17
CA ASP A 28 -6.68 -71.96 -22.36
C ASP A 28 -7.74 -71.75 -21.26
N THR A 29 -8.90 -72.31 -21.58
CA THR A 29 -10.24 -72.24 -21.02
C THR A 29 -10.53 -73.30 -19.92
N LYS A 30 -11.71 -73.12 -19.28
CA LYS A 30 -12.64 -74.14 -18.70
C LYS A 30 -12.82 -74.27 -17.16
N ASN A 31 -14.04 -73.89 -16.78
CA ASN A 31 -15.08 -74.71 -16.12
C ASN A 31 -15.13 -74.95 -14.59
N ILE A 32 -16.37 -75.30 -14.18
CA ILE A 32 -16.82 -75.93 -12.92
C ILE A 32 -17.03 -74.90 -11.79
N GLU A 33 -18.24 -74.35 -11.62
CA GLU A 33 -19.38 -74.86 -10.78
C GLU A 33 -19.16 -74.63 -9.26
N ASN A 34 -20.16 -74.46 -8.37
CA ASN A 34 -21.63 -74.61 -8.45
C ASN A 34 -22.34 -73.76 -7.35
N THR A 35 -23.67 -73.91 -7.20
CA THR A 35 -24.59 -73.42 -6.14
C THR A 35 -24.85 -71.90 -6.02
N ASP A 36 -26.07 -71.40 -5.75
CA ASP A 36 -27.37 -72.06 -5.57
C ASP A 36 -28.61 -71.23 -5.99
N LYS A 37 -29.78 -71.89 -6.05
CA LYS A 37 -31.12 -71.41 -6.49
C LYS A 37 -32.05 -71.08 -5.29
N PRO A 38 -33.28 -70.48 -5.41
CA PRO A 38 -34.43 -70.85 -6.28
C PRO A 38 -35.14 -69.68 -7.03
N LYS A 39 -35.69 -69.88 -8.25
CA LYS A 39 -37.13 -70.13 -8.62
C LYS A 39 -38.13 -69.07 -8.07
N VAL A 40 -39.15 -68.57 -8.80
CA VAL A 40 -40.18 -69.21 -9.65
C VAL A 40 -40.71 -68.15 -10.66
N GLU A 41 -41.09 -68.40 -11.93
CA GLU A 41 -40.59 -69.35 -12.95
C GLU A 41 -40.90 -68.81 -14.40
N LYS A 42 -41.79 -69.39 -15.24
CA LYS A 42 -42.19 -68.88 -16.59
C LYS A 42 -43.56 -69.42 -17.03
N VAL A 43 -44.27 -68.71 -17.93
CA VAL A 43 -44.99 -69.34 -19.07
C VAL A 43 -44.79 -68.49 -20.33
N SER A 44 -44.50 -69.14 -21.45
CA SER A 44 -44.38 -68.56 -22.79
C SER A 44 -44.80 -69.60 -23.81
N ILE A 45 -45.63 -69.24 -24.81
CA ILE A 45 -45.88 -70.08 -25.99
C ILE A 45 -45.64 -69.19 -27.24
N PRO A 46 -44.92 -69.67 -28.28
CA PRO A 46 -44.45 -68.84 -29.39
C PRO A 46 -45.20 -69.09 -30.73
N LYS A 47 -44.76 -68.33 -31.74
CA LYS A 47 -44.71 -68.58 -33.20
C LYS A 47 -45.38 -69.83 -33.79
N ASP A 48 -45.94 -69.70 -35.00
CA ASP A 48 -45.35 -70.35 -36.20
C ASP A 48 -45.82 -69.75 -37.55
N ASP A 49 -44.86 -69.71 -38.47
CA ASP A 49 -44.82 -69.90 -39.93
C ASP A 49 -45.94 -69.55 -40.95
N ALA A 50 -45.44 -68.93 -42.02
CA ALA A 50 -45.64 -69.22 -43.46
C ALA A 50 -46.91 -68.81 -44.24
N SER A 51 -46.65 -68.15 -45.39
CA SER A 51 -47.32 -68.21 -46.70
C SER A 51 -48.86 -68.30 -46.81
N ASP A 52 -49.47 -67.40 -47.58
CA ASP A 52 -49.77 -67.72 -49.01
C ASP A 52 -50.11 -66.46 -49.85
N ASN A 53 -50.28 -66.69 -51.16
CA ASN A 53 -50.73 -65.78 -52.20
C ASN A 53 -52.09 -65.11 -51.93
N GLN A 54 -52.30 -63.91 -52.49
CA GLN A 54 -53.26 -63.76 -53.61
C GLN A 54 -53.19 -62.39 -54.29
N GLN A 55 -53.37 -62.39 -55.61
CA GLN A 55 -53.60 -61.19 -56.42
C GLN A 55 -55.08 -60.79 -56.39
N SER A 56 -55.32 -59.50 -56.61
CA SER A 56 -56.49 -58.92 -57.31
C SER A 56 -57.90 -59.27 -56.82
N GLN A 57 -58.60 -58.26 -56.29
CA GLN A 57 -59.86 -57.83 -56.91
C GLN A 57 -60.08 -56.33 -56.71
N GLU A 58 -60.40 -55.64 -57.82
CA GLU A 58 -60.69 -54.21 -57.85
C GLU A 58 -62.13 -53.94 -57.39
N SER A 59 -62.36 -52.80 -56.72
CA SER A 59 -63.65 -52.12 -56.77
C SER A 59 -63.44 -50.60 -56.62
N GLN A 60 -64.08 -49.83 -57.49
CA GLN A 60 -63.89 -48.39 -57.64
C GLN A 60 -64.75 -47.62 -56.62
N THR A 61 -64.18 -46.55 -56.04
CA THR A 61 -64.89 -45.44 -55.41
C THR A 61 -64.13 -44.13 -55.70
N ASP A 62 -64.79 -42.99 -55.52
CA ASP A 62 -64.57 -41.75 -56.29
C ASP A 62 -63.23 -41.01 -56.10
N PRO A 63 -62.85 -40.10 -57.04
CA PRO A 63 -61.51 -39.50 -57.10
C PRO A 63 -61.16 -38.49 -56.01
N GLU A 64 -62.10 -38.09 -55.14
CA GLU A 64 -61.85 -37.10 -54.07
C GLU A 64 -61.35 -37.72 -52.74
N ASP A 65 -61.70 -38.99 -52.46
CA ASP A 65 -61.26 -39.68 -51.23
C ASP A 65 -59.85 -40.28 -51.35
N THR A 66 -59.37 -40.55 -52.57
CA THR A 66 -57.99 -41.00 -52.78
C THR A 66 -56.98 -39.89 -52.53
N GLU A 67 -57.24 -38.67 -53.00
CA GLU A 67 -56.32 -37.54 -52.85
C GLU A 67 -56.15 -37.12 -51.37
N THR A 68 -57.23 -37.15 -50.58
CA THR A 68 -57.19 -36.82 -49.14
C THR A 68 -56.49 -37.92 -48.31
N VAL A 69 -56.75 -39.19 -48.59
CA VAL A 69 -56.07 -40.32 -47.91
C VAL A 69 -54.58 -40.38 -48.28
N GLU A 70 -54.21 -40.04 -49.52
CA GLU A 70 -52.82 -39.99 -49.97
C GLU A 70 -52.08 -38.79 -49.38
N GLN A 71 -52.72 -37.62 -49.27
CA GLN A 71 -52.18 -36.47 -48.52
C GLN A 71 -51.96 -36.80 -47.03
N LEU A 72 -52.91 -37.47 -46.37
CA LEU A 72 -52.77 -37.88 -44.96
C LEU A 72 -51.67 -38.94 -44.77
N LYS A 73 -51.53 -39.91 -45.68
CA LYS A 73 -50.39 -40.86 -45.67
C LYS A 73 -49.05 -40.15 -45.84
N ASN A 74 -48.96 -39.17 -46.74
CA ASN A 74 -47.74 -38.40 -46.96
C ASN A 74 -47.38 -37.52 -45.74
N GLN A 75 -48.37 -36.89 -45.10
CA GLN A 75 -48.18 -36.16 -43.84
C GLN A 75 -47.72 -37.08 -42.71
N LEU A 76 -48.33 -38.26 -42.57
CA LEU A 76 -47.92 -39.26 -41.57
C LEU A 76 -46.49 -39.77 -41.81
N GLY A 77 -46.12 -40.01 -43.07
CA GLY A 77 -44.76 -40.40 -43.46
C GLY A 77 -43.73 -39.31 -43.19
N MET A 78 -44.05 -38.04 -43.46
CA MET A 78 -43.21 -36.90 -43.09
C MET A 78 -43.04 -36.78 -41.57
N LEU A 79 -44.12 -36.90 -40.80
CA LEU A 79 -44.08 -36.83 -39.34
C LEU A 79 -43.30 -38.01 -38.72
N MET A 80 -43.44 -39.23 -39.25
CA MET A 80 -42.63 -40.38 -38.81
C MET A 80 -41.14 -40.18 -39.12
N ASN A 81 -40.79 -39.65 -40.30
CA ASN A 81 -39.40 -39.33 -40.63
C ASN A 81 -38.84 -38.22 -39.72
N GLN A 82 -39.59 -37.15 -39.48
CA GLN A 82 -39.20 -36.09 -38.54
C GLN A 82 -39.00 -36.62 -37.11
N LEU A 83 -39.91 -37.48 -36.63
CA LEU A 83 -39.80 -38.12 -35.31
C LEU A 83 -38.58 -39.04 -35.23
N ALA A 84 -38.28 -39.79 -36.29
CA ALA A 84 -37.09 -40.63 -36.39
C ALA A 84 -35.80 -39.79 -36.39
N THR A 85 -35.77 -38.68 -37.13
CA THR A 85 -34.63 -37.73 -37.13
C THR A 85 -34.43 -37.10 -35.75
N LEU A 86 -35.49 -36.59 -35.11
CA LEU A 86 -35.43 -36.03 -33.75
C LEU A 86 -35.01 -37.07 -32.70
N SER A 87 -35.45 -38.32 -32.83
CA SER A 87 -35.02 -39.41 -31.95
C SER A 87 -33.54 -39.76 -32.13
N ALA A 88 -33.04 -39.76 -33.38
CA ALA A 88 -31.63 -39.95 -33.69
C ALA A 88 -30.76 -38.78 -33.19
N GLU A 89 -31.20 -37.53 -33.36
CA GLU A 89 -30.50 -36.35 -32.83
C GLU A 89 -30.49 -36.34 -31.30
N LYS A 90 -31.61 -36.63 -30.64
CA LYS A 90 -31.68 -36.75 -29.18
C LYS A 90 -30.69 -37.81 -28.68
N SER A 91 -30.66 -38.99 -29.29
CA SER A 91 -29.71 -40.06 -28.95
C SER A 91 -28.26 -39.62 -29.13
N LYS A 92 -27.95 -38.87 -30.20
CA LYS A 92 -26.61 -38.31 -30.46
C LYS A 92 -26.22 -37.21 -29.47
N MET A 93 -27.14 -36.33 -29.09
CA MET A 93 -26.91 -35.31 -28.06
C MET A 93 -26.71 -35.94 -26.68
N GLU A 94 -27.49 -36.97 -26.35
CA GLU A 94 -27.39 -37.69 -25.08
C GLU A 94 -26.07 -38.48 -24.99
N ALA A 95 -25.62 -39.10 -26.08
CA ALA A 95 -24.29 -39.71 -26.18
C ALA A 95 -23.16 -38.67 -25.98
N ASN A 96 -23.21 -37.53 -26.68
CA ASN A 96 -22.23 -36.45 -26.52
C ASN A 96 -22.20 -35.91 -25.08
N PHE A 97 -23.37 -35.69 -24.47
CA PHE A 97 -23.47 -35.24 -23.08
C PHE A 97 -22.84 -36.22 -22.08
N GLN A 98 -22.97 -37.53 -22.29
CA GLN A 98 -22.29 -38.52 -21.43
C GLN A 98 -20.77 -38.54 -21.66
N ILE A 99 -20.29 -38.26 -22.88
CA ILE A 99 -18.85 -38.10 -23.17
C ILE A 99 -18.29 -36.86 -22.47
N ASP A 100 -18.92 -35.68 -22.65
CA ASP A 100 -18.51 -34.42 -22.02
C ASP A 100 -18.53 -34.54 -20.48
N LYS A 101 -19.57 -35.16 -19.92
CA LYS A 101 -19.68 -35.44 -18.48
C LYS A 101 -18.60 -36.38 -17.97
N LYS A 102 -18.11 -37.32 -18.79
CA LYS A 102 -16.98 -38.19 -18.45
C LYS A 102 -15.64 -37.43 -18.52
N GLN A 103 -15.47 -36.58 -19.53
CA GLN A 103 -14.28 -35.73 -19.68
C GLN A 103 -14.15 -34.73 -18.52
N LEU A 104 -15.21 -33.98 -18.20
CA LEU A 104 -15.23 -33.02 -17.08
C LEU A 104 -14.94 -33.67 -15.72
N ARG A 105 -15.37 -34.93 -15.52
CA ARG A 105 -14.99 -35.71 -14.33
C ARG A 105 -13.49 -36.03 -14.30
N SER A 106 -12.91 -36.42 -15.44
CA SER A 106 -11.47 -36.68 -15.55
C SER A 106 -10.63 -35.42 -15.27
N GLU A 107 -11.02 -34.29 -15.87
CA GLU A 107 -10.34 -32.99 -15.70
C GLU A 107 -10.43 -32.49 -14.24
N ARG A 108 -11.57 -32.67 -13.58
CA ARG A 108 -11.73 -32.40 -12.14
C ARG A 108 -10.80 -33.28 -11.31
N ASP A 109 -10.78 -34.58 -11.55
CA ASP A 109 -9.99 -35.54 -10.77
C ASP A 109 -8.48 -35.32 -10.96
N GLU A 110 -8.06 -34.79 -12.11
CA GLU A 110 -6.70 -34.33 -12.36
C GLU A 110 -6.37 -33.02 -11.63
N CYS A 111 -7.27 -32.04 -11.65
CA CYS A 111 -7.13 -30.81 -10.85
C CYS A 111 -7.05 -31.10 -9.34
N GLU A 112 -7.87 -32.03 -8.82
CA GLU A 112 -7.82 -32.43 -7.41
C GLU A 112 -6.48 -33.09 -7.03
N LYS A 113 -5.89 -33.89 -7.92
CA LYS A 113 -4.52 -34.44 -7.73
C LYS A 113 -3.47 -33.33 -7.68
N VAL A 114 -3.52 -32.35 -8.59
CA VAL A 114 -2.59 -31.22 -8.60
C VAL A 114 -2.73 -30.37 -7.33
N ILE A 115 -3.96 -30.08 -6.90
CA ILE A 115 -4.22 -29.36 -5.64
C ILE A 115 -3.68 -30.13 -4.43
N LYS A 116 -3.79 -31.47 -4.42
CA LYS A 116 -3.23 -32.30 -3.36
C LYS A 116 -1.70 -32.24 -3.33
N ASP A 117 -1.03 -32.41 -4.47
CA ASP A 117 0.44 -32.37 -4.53
C ASP A 117 0.99 -30.97 -4.17
N LEU A 118 0.31 -29.90 -4.58
CA LEU A 118 0.65 -28.53 -4.16
C LEU A 118 0.49 -28.31 -2.65
N LYS A 119 -0.57 -28.86 -2.02
CA LYS A 119 -0.74 -28.81 -0.56
C LYS A 119 0.35 -29.58 0.18
N ASP A 120 0.75 -30.75 -0.32
CA ASP A 120 1.82 -31.55 0.27
C ASP A 120 3.20 -30.90 0.10
N ARG A 121 3.45 -30.20 -1.02
CA ARG A 121 4.65 -29.35 -1.22
C ARG A 121 4.66 -28.15 -0.27
N LEU A 122 3.53 -27.44 -0.13
CA LEU A 122 3.39 -26.31 0.80
C LEU A 122 3.69 -26.75 2.24
N LYS A 123 3.12 -27.88 2.68
CA LYS A 123 3.34 -28.45 4.02
C LYS A 123 4.80 -28.84 4.26
N LYS A 124 5.49 -29.39 3.25
CA LYS A 124 6.93 -29.68 3.33
C LYS A 124 7.75 -28.40 3.49
N ALA A 125 7.50 -27.37 2.67
CA ALA A 125 8.18 -26.08 2.76
C ALA A 125 7.94 -25.39 4.11
N GLN A 126 6.69 -25.39 4.60
CA GLN A 126 6.35 -24.83 5.91
C GLN A 126 7.09 -25.51 7.07
N ASN A 127 7.25 -26.84 7.02
CA ASN A 127 8.02 -27.59 8.02
C ASN A 127 9.52 -27.28 7.98
N VAL A 128 10.11 -27.10 6.79
CA VAL A 128 11.53 -26.71 6.64
C VAL A 128 11.74 -25.31 7.22
N ASN A 129 10.95 -24.33 6.80
CA ASN A 129 11.05 -22.95 7.29
C ASN A 129 10.84 -22.88 8.81
N HIS A 130 9.93 -23.68 9.38
CA HIS A 130 9.74 -23.74 10.83
C HIS A 130 10.98 -24.28 11.57
N SER A 131 11.63 -25.31 11.02
CA SER A 131 12.89 -25.85 11.56
C SER A 131 14.05 -24.85 11.48
N GLU A 132 14.11 -24.04 10.41
CA GLU A 132 15.12 -22.99 10.26
C GLU A 132 14.90 -21.85 11.26
N ILE A 133 13.64 -21.42 11.47
CA ILE A 133 13.27 -20.40 12.46
C ILE A 133 13.64 -20.85 13.88
N GLU A 134 13.33 -22.09 14.28
CA GLU A 134 13.71 -22.59 15.60
C GLU A 134 15.25 -22.75 15.74
N HIS A 135 15.97 -23.08 14.66
CA HIS A 135 17.44 -23.09 14.68
C HIS A 135 18.03 -21.69 14.90
N VAL A 136 17.55 -20.67 14.18
CA VAL A 136 17.97 -19.27 14.33
C VAL A 136 17.63 -18.74 15.73
N LYS A 137 16.46 -19.09 16.27
CA LYS A 137 16.03 -18.74 17.62
C LYS A 137 16.93 -19.34 18.70
N CYS A 138 17.30 -20.62 18.59
CA CYS A 138 18.30 -21.24 19.47
C CYS A 138 19.66 -20.52 19.40
N LYS A 139 20.12 -20.16 18.19
CA LYS A 139 21.37 -19.42 18.01
C LYS A 139 21.32 -18.02 18.67
N LEU A 140 20.24 -17.27 18.50
CA LEU A 140 20.04 -15.96 19.13
C LEU A 140 20.00 -16.04 20.66
N ILE A 141 19.48 -17.12 21.23
CA ILE A 141 19.50 -17.37 22.69
C ILE A 141 20.94 -17.59 23.18
N MET A 142 21.75 -18.34 22.43
CA MET A 142 23.17 -18.53 22.76
C MET A 142 23.97 -17.22 22.65
N GLU A 143 23.85 -16.49 21.55
CA GLU A 143 24.50 -15.19 21.34
C GLU A 143 24.05 -14.13 22.36
N ARG A 144 22.85 -14.26 22.93
CA ARG A 144 22.39 -13.43 24.04
C ARG A 144 23.11 -13.77 25.35
N HIS A 145 23.19 -15.05 25.72
CA HIS A 145 23.91 -15.46 26.93
C HIS A 145 25.42 -15.19 26.87
N GLU A 146 26.05 -15.30 25.69
CA GLU A 146 27.45 -14.91 25.52
C GLU A 146 27.64 -13.40 25.77
N ARG A 147 26.80 -12.54 25.20
CA ARG A 147 26.83 -11.10 25.48
C ARG A 147 26.52 -10.74 26.94
N GLU A 148 25.56 -11.43 27.58
CA GLU A 148 25.28 -11.24 29.01
C GLU A 148 26.49 -11.61 29.88
N LYS A 149 27.23 -12.66 29.51
CA LYS A 149 28.48 -13.07 30.16
C LYS A 149 29.63 -12.06 29.95
N GLU A 150 29.84 -11.62 28.71
CA GLU A 150 30.81 -10.56 28.39
C GLU A 150 30.51 -9.28 29.18
N HIS A 151 29.24 -8.87 29.25
CA HIS A 151 28.83 -7.67 29.98
C HIS A 151 29.08 -7.78 31.48
N ALA A 152 28.91 -8.96 32.07
CA ALA A 152 29.28 -9.23 33.47
C ALA A 152 30.80 -9.17 33.71
N ASP A 153 31.60 -9.66 32.76
CA ASP A 153 33.06 -9.59 32.81
C ASP A 153 33.60 -8.17 32.61
N PHE A 154 32.96 -7.36 31.76
CA PHE A 154 33.24 -5.92 31.67
C PHE A 154 32.94 -5.20 32.98
N VAL A 155 31.77 -5.42 33.59
CA VAL A 155 31.42 -4.81 34.90
C VAL A 155 32.43 -5.20 36.00
N ARG A 156 32.97 -6.43 35.96
CA ARG A 156 34.03 -6.88 36.86
C ARG A 156 35.31 -6.08 36.68
N LYS A 157 35.80 -5.95 35.44
CA LYS A 157 36.99 -5.16 35.09
C LYS A 157 36.83 -3.67 35.43
N THR A 158 35.65 -3.09 35.23
CA THR A 158 35.38 -1.70 35.61
C THR A 158 35.48 -1.48 37.13
N LYS A 159 35.00 -2.44 37.94
CA LYS A 159 35.14 -2.38 39.41
C LYS A 159 36.60 -2.50 39.85
N GLU A 160 37.40 -3.36 39.21
CA GLU A 160 38.84 -3.47 39.47
C GLU A 160 39.58 -2.18 39.11
N LEU A 161 39.28 -1.58 37.95
CA LEU A 161 39.83 -0.28 37.54
C LEU A 161 39.44 0.87 38.48
N GLN A 162 38.19 0.92 38.94
CA GLN A 162 37.74 1.91 39.93
C GLN A 162 38.47 1.75 41.27
N LYS A 163 38.73 0.51 41.70
CA LYS A 163 39.51 0.25 42.92
C LYS A 163 40.95 0.73 42.77
N LEU A 164 41.62 0.37 41.67
CA LEU A 164 42.99 0.81 41.39
C LEU A 164 43.10 2.35 41.34
N LEU A 165 42.10 3.02 40.76
CA LEU A 165 42.04 4.49 40.73
C LEU A 165 41.91 5.11 42.13
N GLN A 166 41.11 4.49 43.02
CA GLN A 166 40.98 4.93 44.42
C GLN A 166 42.27 4.68 45.21
N ASP A 167 42.93 3.54 45.01
CA ASP A 167 44.19 3.21 45.67
C ASP A 167 45.31 4.19 45.21
N GLU A 168 45.38 4.55 43.93
CA GLU A 168 46.29 5.58 43.40
C GLU A 168 45.99 6.99 43.94
N GLN A 169 44.72 7.39 44.01
CA GLN A 169 44.32 8.67 44.62
C GLN A 169 44.73 8.74 46.09
N ARG A 170 44.58 7.64 46.84
CA ARG A 170 44.98 7.55 48.24
C ARG A 170 46.49 7.60 48.43
N ASN A 171 47.25 6.91 47.57
CA ASN A 171 48.72 7.01 47.54
C ASN A 171 49.17 8.44 47.25
N LYS A 172 48.53 9.13 46.30
CA LYS A 172 48.79 10.53 45.98
C LYS A 172 48.51 11.45 47.16
N GLU A 173 47.35 11.33 47.83
CA GLU A 173 47.04 12.11 49.04
C GLU A 173 48.04 11.87 50.17
N GLN A 174 48.50 10.62 50.34
CA GLN A 174 49.50 10.27 51.35
C GLN A 174 50.87 10.89 51.03
N LEU A 175 51.29 10.90 49.76
CA LEU A 175 52.51 11.55 49.28
C LEU A 175 52.42 13.09 49.38
N GLU A 176 51.27 13.69 49.04
CA GLU A 176 51.04 15.14 49.21
C GLU A 176 51.00 15.56 50.68
N GLY A 177 50.51 14.68 51.57
CA GLY A 177 50.60 14.85 53.03
C GLY A 177 52.05 14.84 53.52
N GLN A 178 52.85 13.86 53.08
CA GLN A 178 54.29 13.78 53.38
C GLN A 178 55.06 15.01 52.85
N LEU A 179 54.75 15.46 51.64
CA LEU A 179 55.33 16.65 51.02
C LEU A 179 55.01 17.92 51.83
N LYS A 180 53.78 18.06 52.34
CA LYS A 180 53.38 19.17 53.22
C LYS A 180 54.12 19.15 54.56
N THR A 181 54.37 17.98 55.15
CA THR A 181 55.14 17.88 56.40
C THR A 181 56.64 18.19 56.22
N HIS A 182 57.22 17.94 55.04
CA HIS A 182 58.64 18.23 54.78
C HIS A 182 58.95 19.70 54.45
N LEU A 183 57.94 20.54 54.20
CA LEU A 183 58.09 21.96 53.85
C LEU A 183 58.28 22.91 55.06
N ALA A 184 58.70 22.37 56.20
CA ALA A 184 58.93 23.13 57.43
C ALA A 184 60.29 22.82 58.10
N ASN A 185 61.42 23.05 57.41
CA ASN A 185 62.71 23.38 58.04
C ASN A 185 63.74 23.94 57.03
N LYS A 186 64.33 25.10 57.33
CA LYS A 186 65.09 25.92 56.36
C LYS A 186 66.60 25.62 56.31
N THR A 187 66.99 24.38 56.55
CA THR A 187 68.41 23.94 56.69
C THR A 187 68.77 22.66 55.92
N GLN A 188 67.90 22.19 55.00
CA GLN A 188 68.12 20.93 54.25
C GLN A 188 68.69 21.10 52.82
N CYS A 189 68.79 22.33 52.28
CA CYS A 189 69.11 22.53 50.85
C CYS A 189 70.48 21.96 50.40
N LYS A 190 71.50 21.96 51.27
CA LYS A 190 72.84 21.42 50.93
C LYS A 190 72.95 19.89 50.99
N ILE A 191 72.03 19.23 51.69
CA ILE A 191 71.97 17.76 51.74
C ILE A 191 71.24 17.24 50.49
N LEU A 192 70.16 17.92 50.11
CA LEU A 192 69.37 17.59 48.93
C LEU A 192 70.18 17.70 47.62
N GLU A 193 71.15 18.61 47.50
CA GLU A 193 72.03 18.68 46.31
C GLU A 193 72.91 17.42 46.14
N ALA A 194 73.40 16.85 47.25
CA ALA A 194 74.18 15.60 47.22
C ALA A 194 73.29 14.36 46.98
N GLU A 195 72.09 14.32 47.57
CA GLU A 195 71.10 13.27 47.31
C GLU A 195 70.57 13.31 45.86
N LEU A 196 70.51 14.49 45.24
CA LEU A 196 70.10 14.69 43.85
C LEU A 196 71.16 14.18 42.84
N GLU A 197 72.44 14.22 43.19
CA GLU A 197 73.55 13.56 42.46
C GLU A 197 73.45 12.02 42.56
N ILE A 198 73.26 11.50 43.76
CA ILE A 198 73.13 10.05 44.02
C ILE A 198 71.85 9.46 43.40
N THR A 199 70.75 10.21 43.36
CA THR A 199 69.52 9.78 42.68
C THR A 199 69.62 9.90 41.16
N LYS A 200 70.35 10.88 40.60
CA LYS A 200 70.65 10.93 39.16
C LYS A 200 71.47 9.74 38.67
N SER A 201 72.49 9.32 39.42
CA SER A 201 73.29 8.12 39.05
C SER A 201 72.47 6.83 39.12
N LYS A 202 71.60 6.69 40.14
CA LYS A 202 70.64 5.57 40.23
C LYS A 202 69.56 5.60 39.14
N LEU A 203 69.07 6.79 38.79
CA LEU A 203 68.12 6.97 37.67
C LEU A 203 68.76 6.50 36.35
N LYS A 204 70.03 6.84 36.12
CA LYS A 204 70.75 6.43 34.91
C LYS A 204 70.94 4.92 34.80
N GLN A 205 71.24 4.24 35.91
CA GLN A 205 71.26 2.77 35.97
C GLN A 205 69.87 2.14 35.77
N ALA A 206 68.81 2.78 36.29
CA ALA A 206 67.43 2.34 36.05
C ALA A 206 66.98 2.56 34.59
N GLU A 207 67.41 3.65 33.93
CA GLU A 207 67.18 3.92 32.51
C GLU A 207 67.92 2.94 31.60
N GLU A 208 69.11 2.47 32.00
CA GLU A 208 69.83 1.42 31.28
C GLU A 208 69.19 0.04 31.47
N ALA A 209 68.69 -0.27 32.68
CA ALA A 209 67.87 -1.47 32.91
C ALA A 209 66.51 -1.43 32.16
N ALA A 210 65.92 -0.24 31.99
CA ALA A 210 64.67 -0.05 31.25
C ALA A 210 64.80 -0.14 29.72
N LYS A 211 66.02 -0.26 29.18
CA LYS A 211 66.24 -0.53 27.74
C LYS A 211 66.06 -2.00 27.38
N GLU A 212 66.09 -2.92 28.34
CA GLU A 212 65.71 -4.31 28.10
C GLU A 212 64.20 -4.47 28.18
N THR A 213 63.55 -4.76 27.06
CA THR A 213 62.09 -4.88 26.96
C THR A 213 61.59 -6.02 27.87
N PRO A 214 60.71 -5.76 28.87
CA PRO A 214 60.26 -6.79 29.78
C PRO A 214 59.58 -7.96 29.05
N PRO A 215 59.83 -9.24 29.43
CA PRO A 215 59.24 -10.40 28.76
C PRO A 215 57.71 -10.38 28.69
N LEU A 216 57.08 -9.81 29.73
CA LEU A 216 55.63 -9.63 29.84
C LEU A 216 55.07 -8.61 28.83
N LEU A 217 55.87 -7.61 28.44
CA LEU A 217 55.46 -6.59 27.47
C LEU A 217 55.55 -7.15 26.04
N LEU A 218 56.52 -8.02 25.76
CA LEU A 218 56.59 -8.80 24.53
C LEU A 218 55.44 -9.80 24.41
N SER A 219 55.04 -10.49 25.49
CA SER A 219 53.87 -11.39 25.45
C SER A 219 52.56 -10.61 25.25
N LEU A 220 52.37 -9.47 25.93
CA LEU A 220 51.22 -8.58 25.71
C LEU A 220 51.17 -8.01 24.29
N GLN A 221 52.30 -7.66 23.68
CA GLN A 221 52.36 -7.25 22.28
C GLN A 221 51.99 -8.38 21.31
N ALA A 222 52.42 -9.62 21.60
CA ALA A 222 52.02 -10.79 20.83
C ALA A 222 50.51 -11.09 20.95
N GLU A 223 49.95 -11.05 22.16
CA GLU A 223 48.50 -11.22 22.39
C GLU A 223 47.67 -10.12 21.72
N MET A 224 48.10 -8.85 21.79
CA MET A 224 47.46 -7.75 21.06
C MET A 224 47.51 -7.95 19.54
N ALA A 225 48.60 -8.50 18.99
CA ALA A 225 48.69 -8.82 17.56
C ALA A 225 47.72 -9.94 17.17
N VAL A 226 47.57 -10.97 18.01
CA VAL A 226 46.60 -12.06 17.81
C VAL A 226 45.16 -11.53 17.89
N MET A 227 44.81 -10.74 18.91
CA MET A 227 43.47 -10.13 19.03
C MET A 227 43.17 -9.20 17.84
N LYS A 228 44.12 -8.35 17.42
CA LYS A 228 43.94 -7.50 16.23
C LYS A 228 43.64 -8.33 14.98
N LYS A 229 44.34 -9.45 14.79
CA LYS A 229 44.09 -10.38 13.67
C LYS A 229 42.71 -11.06 13.76
N GLN A 230 42.27 -11.44 14.96
CA GLN A 230 40.93 -12.00 15.19
C GLN A 230 39.82 -10.98 14.89
N HIS A 231 39.94 -9.74 15.39
CA HIS A 231 38.99 -8.66 15.05
C HIS A 231 38.97 -8.33 13.56
N LEU A 232 40.12 -8.29 12.87
CA LEU A 232 40.17 -8.03 11.43
C LEU A 232 39.47 -9.14 10.62
N ASN A 233 39.53 -10.38 11.08
CA ASN A 233 38.78 -11.49 10.50
C ASN A 233 37.28 -11.39 10.79
N ALA A 234 36.88 -11.07 12.04
CA ALA A 234 35.47 -10.87 12.40
C ALA A 234 34.82 -9.74 11.60
N ILE A 235 35.51 -8.61 11.42
CA ILE A 235 35.05 -7.49 10.58
C ILE A 235 34.84 -7.95 9.12
N ARG A 236 35.75 -8.76 8.57
CA ARG A 236 35.61 -9.30 7.21
C ARG A 236 34.45 -10.30 7.08
N GLU A 237 34.15 -11.07 8.13
CA GLU A 237 32.98 -11.95 8.13
C GLU A 237 31.67 -11.16 8.22
N GLU A 238 31.58 -10.14 9.07
CA GLU A 238 30.40 -9.27 9.10
C GLU A 238 30.23 -8.50 7.79
N GLN A 239 31.30 -7.97 7.19
CA GLN A 239 31.24 -7.35 5.86
C GLN A 239 30.70 -8.31 4.79
N LYS A 240 31.04 -9.60 4.84
CA LYS A 240 30.46 -10.63 3.96
C LYS A 240 28.98 -10.89 4.24
N ARG A 241 28.56 -10.92 5.51
CA ARG A 241 27.14 -11.10 5.89
C ARG A 241 26.30 -9.90 5.47
N VAL A 242 26.80 -8.68 5.65
CA VAL A 242 26.16 -7.43 5.20
C VAL A 242 25.98 -7.44 3.69
N ALA A 243 27.03 -7.78 2.92
CA ALA A 243 26.94 -7.87 1.46
C ALA A 243 25.93 -8.94 0.99
N ALA A 244 25.87 -10.10 1.66
CA ALA A 244 24.88 -11.14 1.36
C ALA A 244 23.44 -10.70 1.69
N ALA A 245 23.23 -10.02 2.82
CA ALA A 245 21.94 -9.47 3.21
C ALA A 245 21.49 -8.35 2.25
N GLU A 246 22.41 -7.50 1.81
CA GLU A 246 22.14 -6.46 0.81
C GLU A 246 21.75 -7.07 -0.55
N GLN A 247 22.46 -8.10 -1.00
CA GLN A 247 22.11 -8.82 -2.24
C GLN A 247 20.73 -9.48 -2.14
N GLN A 248 20.38 -10.06 -0.98
CA GLN A 248 19.06 -10.63 -0.73
C GLN A 248 17.96 -9.56 -0.69
N ALA A 249 18.22 -8.38 -0.09
CA ALA A 249 17.31 -7.26 -0.09
C ALA A 249 17.07 -6.69 -1.50
N ARG A 250 18.11 -6.55 -2.32
CA ARG A 250 18.00 -6.17 -3.74
C ARG A 250 17.19 -7.19 -4.54
N GLY A 251 17.38 -8.49 -4.30
CA GLY A 251 16.58 -9.55 -4.93
C GLY A 251 15.09 -9.46 -4.58
N LEU A 252 14.76 -9.19 -3.31
CA LEU A 252 13.38 -8.97 -2.88
C LEU A 252 12.79 -7.68 -3.49
N ALA A 253 13.54 -6.58 -3.53
CA ALA A 253 13.11 -5.33 -4.15
C ALA A 253 12.76 -5.54 -5.64
N MET A 254 13.60 -6.25 -6.40
CA MET A 254 13.36 -6.58 -7.81
C MET A 254 12.10 -7.44 -8.02
N ILE A 255 11.81 -8.37 -7.11
CA ILE A 255 10.56 -9.18 -7.14
C ILE A 255 9.34 -8.29 -6.85
N HIS A 256 9.45 -7.33 -5.93
CA HIS A 256 8.37 -6.39 -5.63
C HIS A 256 8.13 -5.41 -6.78
N GLU A 257 9.18 -4.88 -7.40
CA GLU A 257 9.10 -3.99 -8.56
C GLU A 257 8.46 -4.70 -9.77
N ALA A 258 8.89 -5.92 -10.10
CA ALA A 258 8.27 -6.74 -11.14
C ALA A 258 6.77 -7.02 -10.86
N ARG A 259 6.39 -7.18 -9.59
CA ARG A 259 4.98 -7.33 -9.19
C ARG A 259 4.19 -6.04 -9.34
N VAL A 260 4.78 -4.88 -9.07
CA VAL A 260 4.14 -3.57 -9.26
C VAL A 260 3.92 -3.32 -10.75
N ALA A 261 4.96 -3.46 -11.59
CA ALA A 261 4.84 -3.32 -13.05
C ALA A 261 3.77 -4.26 -13.64
N GLY A 262 3.69 -5.51 -13.15
CA GLY A 262 2.64 -6.46 -13.56
C GLY A 262 1.22 -6.12 -13.08
N LEU A 263 1.07 -5.29 -12.04
CA LEU A 263 -0.23 -4.75 -11.61
C LEU A 263 -0.59 -3.48 -12.40
N GLU A 264 0.39 -2.62 -12.68
CA GLU A 264 0.23 -1.42 -13.52
C GLU A 264 -0.19 -1.78 -14.95
N ALA A 265 0.43 -2.81 -15.55
CA ALA A 265 0.04 -3.32 -16.86
C ALA A 265 -1.44 -3.76 -16.90
N ARG A 266 -1.90 -4.53 -15.89
CA ARG A 266 -3.32 -4.94 -15.79
C ARG A 266 -4.26 -3.77 -15.52
N LEU A 267 -3.80 -2.74 -14.83
CA LEU A 267 -4.57 -1.52 -14.57
C LEU A 267 -4.70 -0.67 -15.84
N ALA A 268 -3.67 -0.65 -16.69
CA ALA A 268 -3.73 -0.08 -18.03
C ALA A 268 -4.71 -0.85 -18.94
N GLU A 269 -4.63 -2.19 -19.00
CA GLU A 269 -5.59 -3.04 -19.73
C GLU A 269 -7.04 -2.79 -19.28
N LEU A 270 -7.30 -2.75 -17.97
CA LEU A 270 -8.62 -2.42 -17.42
C LEU A 270 -9.07 -1.00 -17.81
N SER A 271 -8.16 -0.03 -17.80
CA SER A 271 -8.47 1.35 -18.20
C SER A 271 -8.79 1.46 -19.69
N GLU A 272 -8.11 0.70 -20.54
CA GLU A 272 -8.40 0.63 -21.98
C GLU A 272 -9.76 -0.03 -22.25
N ILE A 273 -10.07 -1.13 -21.56
CA ILE A 273 -11.38 -1.81 -21.64
C ILE A 273 -12.51 -0.86 -21.21
N VAL A 274 -12.37 -0.18 -20.06
CA VAL A 274 -13.37 0.80 -19.58
C VAL A 274 -13.50 1.99 -20.54
N GLY A 275 -12.38 2.50 -21.06
CA GLY A 275 -12.38 3.55 -22.10
C GLY A 275 -12.95 3.09 -23.45
N GLY A 276 -12.97 1.79 -23.72
CA GLY A 276 -13.69 1.17 -24.85
C GLY A 276 -15.20 1.15 -24.62
N TYR A 277 -15.64 0.74 -23.43
CA TYR A 277 -17.05 0.76 -23.05
C TYR A 277 -17.65 2.18 -23.03
N ASP A 278 -16.94 3.18 -22.52
CA ASP A 278 -17.43 4.57 -22.57
C ASP A 278 -17.47 5.13 -24.00
N ARG A 279 -16.53 4.75 -24.88
CA ARG A 279 -16.60 5.09 -26.32
C ARG A 279 -17.81 4.44 -27.00
N LEU A 280 -18.09 3.16 -26.73
CA LEU A 280 -19.26 2.46 -27.25
C LEU A 280 -20.56 3.11 -26.76
N ARG A 281 -20.64 3.42 -25.46
CA ARG A 281 -21.77 4.12 -24.84
C ARG A 281 -22.01 5.51 -25.43
N GLN A 282 -20.97 6.25 -25.77
CA GLN A 282 -21.09 7.52 -26.48
C GLN A 282 -21.61 7.33 -27.91
N GLN A 283 -21.16 6.29 -28.63
CA GLN A 283 -21.70 5.94 -29.94
C GLN A 283 -23.19 5.56 -29.86
N ASP A 284 -23.58 4.77 -28.87
CA ASP A 284 -24.97 4.40 -28.61
C ASP A 284 -25.83 5.63 -28.27
N GLN A 285 -25.33 6.56 -27.44
CA GLN A 285 -26.03 7.83 -27.17
C GLN A 285 -26.20 8.69 -28.42
N VAL A 286 -25.21 8.75 -29.31
CA VAL A 286 -25.31 9.46 -30.59
C VAL A 286 -26.27 8.76 -31.55
N ALA A 287 -26.32 7.42 -31.55
CA ALA A 287 -27.28 6.64 -32.33
C ALA A 287 -28.72 6.84 -31.81
N ILE A 288 -28.92 6.81 -30.49
CA ILE A 288 -30.20 7.12 -29.83
C ILE A 288 -30.63 8.55 -30.14
N GLN A 289 -29.72 9.52 -30.14
CA GLN A 289 -30.06 10.90 -30.49
C GLN A 289 -30.48 11.01 -31.95
N LYS A 290 -29.73 10.41 -32.89
CA LYS A 290 -30.13 10.36 -34.31
C LYS A 290 -31.49 9.69 -34.53
N LEU A 291 -31.80 8.62 -33.79
CA LEU A 291 -33.10 7.96 -33.85
C LEU A 291 -34.22 8.86 -33.27
N LYS A 292 -33.95 9.64 -32.22
CA LYS A 292 -34.88 10.66 -31.71
C LYS A 292 -35.09 11.79 -32.70
N ASP A 293 -34.03 12.28 -33.34
CA ASP A 293 -34.11 13.34 -34.35
C ASP A 293 -34.88 12.85 -35.60
N GLN A 294 -34.70 11.57 -35.98
CA GLN A 294 -35.49 10.92 -37.05
C GLN A 294 -36.96 10.69 -36.66
N LEU A 295 -37.24 10.31 -35.42
CA LEU A 295 -38.60 10.18 -34.90
C LEU A 295 -39.31 11.54 -34.81
N ALA A 296 -38.61 12.59 -34.39
CA ALA A 296 -39.12 13.97 -34.42
C ALA A 296 -39.44 14.40 -35.86
N GLY A 297 -38.52 14.18 -36.80
CA GLY A 297 -38.77 14.47 -38.22
C GLY A 297 -39.94 13.67 -38.82
N LEU A 298 -40.19 12.43 -38.36
CA LEU A 298 -41.37 11.65 -38.76
C LEU A 298 -42.67 12.19 -38.13
N GLN A 299 -42.62 12.74 -36.92
CA GLN A 299 -43.76 13.43 -36.29
C GLN A 299 -44.07 14.77 -36.96
N ASP A 300 -43.06 15.49 -37.46
CA ASP A 300 -43.26 16.72 -38.25
C ASP A 300 -43.86 16.41 -39.64
N ILE A 301 -43.52 15.28 -40.26
CA ILE A 301 -44.06 14.84 -41.57
C ILE A 301 -45.57 14.53 -41.52
N GLU A 302 -46.10 14.07 -40.38
CA GLU A 302 -47.55 13.89 -40.22
C GLU A 302 -48.35 15.21 -40.20
N HIS A 303 -47.68 16.36 -40.01
CA HIS A 303 -48.35 17.67 -39.91
C HIS A 303 -48.23 18.58 -41.16
N GLU A 304 -47.39 18.28 -42.14
CA GLU A 304 -47.29 19.02 -43.42
C GLU A 304 -47.91 18.32 -44.64
N THR A 305 -48.47 17.11 -44.50
CA THR A 305 -49.01 16.35 -45.66
C THR A 305 -50.48 16.68 -45.99
N ILE A 306 -50.82 17.97 -46.05
CA ILE A 306 -52.03 18.48 -46.74
C ILE A 306 -51.65 19.73 -47.55
N MET A 307 -51.07 19.53 -48.74
CA MET A 307 -51.39 20.25 -50.00
C MET A 307 -50.36 19.95 -51.11
N SER A 308 -50.84 20.00 -52.35
CA SER A 308 -50.09 19.95 -53.64
C SER A 308 -49.49 18.61 -54.09
N ASN A 309 -49.99 18.18 -55.25
CA ASN A 309 -49.61 17.01 -56.04
C ASN A 309 -48.37 17.26 -56.93
N ASN A 310 -47.77 16.15 -57.39
CA ASN A 310 -47.00 15.99 -58.64
C ASN A 310 -45.66 16.73 -58.79
N GLN A 311 -44.56 15.96 -58.92
CA GLN A 311 -43.88 15.73 -60.22
C GLN A 311 -42.87 14.56 -60.15
N PRO A 312 -42.97 13.51 -60.99
CA PRO A 312 -42.00 12.39 -60.99
C PRO A 312 -40.59 12.73 -61.52
N GLU A 313 -40.47 13.82 -62.29
CA GLU A 313 -39.25 14.13 -63.06
C GLU A 313 -38.11 14.68 -62.20
N GLU A 314 -38.42 15.36 -61.09
CA GLU A 314 -37.42 15.96 -60.21
C GLU A 314 -36.61 14.91 -59.42
N ILE A 315 -37.25 13.78 -59.07
CA ILE A 315 -36.60 12.63 -58.43
C ILE A 315 -35.65 11.93 -59.43
N ILE A 316 -36.07 11.79 -60.69
CA ILE A 316 -35.23 11.22 -61.76
C ILE A 316 -34.02 12.14 -62.04
N SER A 317 -34.20 13.46 -61.97
CA SER A 317 -33.10 14.43 -62.06
C SER A 317 -32.09 14.28 -60.90
N LYS A 318 -32.57 14.18 -59.65
CA LYS A 318 -31.73 13.99 -58.45
C LYS A 318 -30.98 12.64 -58.48
N ILE A 319 -31.62 11.56 -58.95
CA ILE A 319 -30.97 10.25 -59.12
C ILE A 319 -29.92 10.28 -60.23
N LYS A 320 -30.21 10.89 -61.39
CA LYS A 320 -29.22 11.08 -62.46
C LYS A 320 -28.02 11.91 -61.99
N GLY A 321 -28.26 12.98 -61.23
CA GLY A 321 -27.21 13.82 -60.65
C GLY A 321 -26.31 13.08 -59.66
N LEU A 322 -26.87 12.20 -58.83
CA LEU A 322 -26.09 11.33 -57.93
C LEU A 322 -25.31 10.26 -58.70
N TYR A 323 -25.90 9.67 -59.74
CA TYR A 323 -25.24 8.67 -60.59
C TYR A 323 -24.05 9.25 -61.36
N THR A 324 -24.18 10.45 -61.94
CA THR A 324 -23.04 11.17 -62.56
C THR A 324 -21.96 11.53 -61.54
N ARG A 325 -22.33 11.90 -60.31
CA ARG A 325 -21.38 12.26 -59.25
C ARG A 325 -20.63 11.05 -58.68
N LEU A 326 -21.21 9.86 -58.77
CA LEU A 326 -20.56 8.57 -58.50
C LEU A 326 -19.60 8.17 -59.63
N LEU A 327 -19.99 8.37 -60.90
CA LEU A 327 -19.11 8.16 -62.06
C LEU A 327 -17.89 9.11 -62.06
N ASP A 328 -18.05 10.36 -61.63
CA ASP A 328 -16.94 11.32 -61.46
C ASP A 328 -15.96 10.92 -60.33
N LEU A 329 -16.41 10.14 -59.35
CA LEU A 329 -15.57 9.63 -58.27
C LEU A 329 -14.81 8.36 -58.68
N ASP A 330 -15.42 7.49 -59.48
CA ASP A 330 -14.76 6.28 -59.99
C ASP A 330 -13.76 6.60 -61.12
N ASN A 331 -14.08 7.57 -62.00
CA ASN A 331 -13.15 8.05 -63.03
C ASN A 331 -11.95 8.85 -62.48
N LYS A 332 -11.98 9.31 -61.22
CA LYS A 332 -10.79 9.89 -60.55
C LYS A 332 -9.81 8.85 -60.00
N LYS A 333 -10.05 7.56 -60.24
CA LYS A 333 -9.20 6.45 -59.79
C LYS A 333 -8.19 5.97 -60.83
N LYS A 334 -8.18 6.56 -62.03
CA LYS A 334 -7.18 6.32 -63.08
C LYS A 334 -6.68 7.65 -63.62
N ASP A 335 -5.36 7.73 -63.76
CA ASP A 335 -4.57 8.85 -64.28
C ASP A 335 -4.70 10.20 -63.57
N SER A 336 -3.73 10.52 -62.70
CA SER A 336 -2.84 11.68 -62.88
C SER A 336 -2.09 12.05 -61.60
N VAL A 337 -0.76 11.89 -61.63
CA VAL A 337 0.31 12.77 -61.09
C VAL A 337 0.32 13.18 -59.60
N TYR A 338 -0.80 13.40 -58.92
CA TYR A 338 -0.85 13.96 -57.55
C TYR A 338 -0.12 13.09 -56.51
N VAL A 339 -0.18 11.76 -56.65
CA VAL A 339 0.52 10.83 -55.74
C VAL A 339 2.04 10.93 -55.89
N LYS A 340 2.56 11.21 -57.10
CA LYS A 340 4.00 11.43 -57.31
C LYS A 340 4.48 12.79 -56.81
N SER A 341 3.66 13.84 -56.86
CA SER A 341 4.02 15.12 -56.20
C SER A 341 3.96 15.01 -54.68
N LEU A 342 2.97 14.28 -54.12
CA LEU A 342 2.87 14.12 -52.67
C LEU A 342 4.04 13.32 -52.07
N LEU A 343 4.53 12.30 -52.80
CA LEU A 343 5.76 11.55 -52.50
C LEU A 343 7.07 12.31 -52.79
N SER A 344 7.00 13.54 -53.33
CA SER A 344 8.16 14.45 -53.43
C SER A 344 8.05 15.65 -52.47
N SER A 345 6.86 15.95 -51.93
CA SER A 345 6.68 16.91 -50.82
C SER A 345 6.80 16.27 -49.44
N LEU A 346 6.63 14.95 -49.34
CA LEU A 346 6.98 14.15 -48.18
C LEU A 346 8.37 13.57 -48.44
N ASP A 347 9.41 14.21 -47.91
CA ASP A 347 10.82 13.82 -48.07
C ASP A 347 11.15 12.56 -47.24
N LEU A 348 10.47 11.47 -47.58
CA LEU A 348 10.66 10.13 -47.03
C LEU A 348 11.55 9.34 -47.99
N ARG A 349 12.82 9.74 -48.04
CA ARG A 349 13.90 8.83 -48.42
C ARG A 349 14.16 7.87 -47.25
N ASP A 350 14.55 6.64 -47.58
CA ASP A 350 14.95 5.64 -46.61
C ASP A 350 16.24 6.07 -45.87
N GLU A 351 16.10 6.71 -44.70
CA GLU A 351 17.21 6.93 -43.76
C GLU A 351 17.31 5.78 -42.75
N TYR A 352 17.51 4.55 -43.26
CA TYR A 352 17.86 3.39 -42.44
C TYR A 352 19.39 3.27 -42.21
N THR A 353 20.08 4.40 -42.02
CA THR A 353 21.50 4.50 -41.65
C THR A 353 21.78 5.84 -40.96
N ASP A 354 21.69 5.88 -39.62
CA ASP A 354 22.25 7.01 -38.82
C ASP A 354 22.53 6.63 -37.34
N TYR A 355 21.94 5.54 -36.81
CA TYR A 355 22.31 5.09 -35.45
C TYR A 355 23.74 4.54 -35.35
N LYS A 356 24.35 4.16 -36.48
CA LYS A 356 25.76 3.71 -36.52
C LYS A 356 26.72 4.89 -36.65
N GLU A 357 26.48 5.84 -37.55
CA GLU A 357 27.33 7.03 -37.67
C GLU A 357 27.25 7.92 -36.43
N LYS A 358 26.07 8.11 -35.81
CA LYS A 358 25.97 8.79 -34.50
C LYS A 358 26.70 8.05 -33.38
N TYR A 359 26.67 6.71 -33.36
CA TYR A 359 27.41 5.93 -32.38
C TYR A 359 28.93 6.04 -32.60
N ASP A 360 29.39 5.89 -33.83
CA ASP A 360 30.82 5.99 -34.18
C ASP A 360 31.35 7.43 -33.97
N MET A 361 30.55 8.47 -34.23
CA MET A 361 30.84 9.87 -33.86
C MET A 361 30.95 10.06 -32.34
N LEU A 362 30.00 9.55 -31.55
CA LEU A 362 30.05 9.63 -30.08
C LEU A 362 31.26 8.88 -29.50
N LEU A 363 31.64 7.76 -30.11
CA LEU A 363 32.83 7.00 -29.75
C LEU A 363 34.12 7.82 -30.03
N GLN A 364 34.12 8.58 -31.14
CA GLN A 364 35.24 9.42 -31.55
C GLN A 364 35.34 10.71 -30.71
N GLU A 365 34.21 11.37 -30.40
CA GLU A 365 34.18 12.48 -29.41
C GLU A 365 34.65 12.03 -28.02
N PHE A 366 34.33 10.80 -27.60
CA PHE A 366 34.78 10.25 -26.33
C PHE A 366 36.29 10.00 -26.29
N GLU A 367 36.87 9.43 -27.36
CA GLU A 367 38.32 9.27 -27.46
C GLU A 367 39.06 10.63 -27.58
N ASP A 368 38.50 11.61 -28.30
CA ASP A 368 39.06 12.97 -28.37
C ASP A 368 39.02 13.68 -27.00
N TYR A 369 37.93 13.52 -26.23
CA TYR A 369 37.82 14.06 -24.87
C TYR A 369 38.83 13.41 -23.91
N LYS A 370 38.99 12.09 -24.00
CA LYS A 370 40.02 11.31 -23.28
C LYS A 370 41.43 11.75 -23.67
N HIS A 371 41.68 12.04 -24.94
CA HIS A 371 42.97 12.55 -25.41
C HIS A 371 43.24 13.99 -24.93
N GLN A 372 42.23 14.86 -24.90
CA GLN A 372 42.32 16.20 -24.30
C GLN A 372 42.65 16.14 -22.79
N MET A 373 42.04 15.22 -22.04
CA MET A 373 42.33 15.07 -20.61
C MET A 373 43.74 14.56 -20.37
N MET A 374 44.23 13.60 -21.15
CA MET A 374 45.64 13.17 -21.12
C MET A 374 46.60 14.34 -21.42
N CYS A 375 46.28 15.19 -22.40
CA CYS A 375 47.08 16.38 -22.71
C CYS A 375 47.05 17.42 -21.56
N LYS A 376 45.91 17.67 -20.93
CA LYS A 376 45.81 18.56 -19.75
C LYS A 376 46.61 18.02 -18.56
N TYR A 377 46.60 16.70 -18.33
CA TYR A 377 47.39 16.06 -17.27
C TYR A 377 48.89 16.23 -17.49
N ASN A 378 49.37 16.00 -18.73
CA ASN A 378 50.77 16.24 -19.10
C ASN A 378 51.16 17.73 -19.05
N THR A 379 50.24 18.65 -19.33
CA THR A 379 50.50 20.10 -19.20
C THR A 379 50.72 20.50 -17.74
N SER A 380 49.96 19.92 -16.80
CA SER A 380 50.16 20.14 -15.36
C SER A 380 51.50 19.60 -14.84
N SER A 381 51.99 18.49 -15.40
CA SER A 381 53.34 17.96 -15.10
C SER A 381 54.46 18.93 -15.50
N ASN A 382 54.32 19.57 -16.68
CA ASN A 382 55.29 20.57 -17.15
C ASN A 382 55.29 21.86 -16.32
N LEU A 383 54.15 22.26 -15.75
CA LEU A 383 54.07 23.44 -14.87
C LEU A 383 54.90 23.27 -13.59
N PHE A 384 55.00 22.04 -13.07
CA PHE A 384 55.81 21.72 -11.89
C PHE A 384 57.31 21.91 -12.13
N ARG A 385 57.78 21.71 -13.37
CA ARG A 385 59.18 21.92 -13.78
C ARG A 385 59.57 23.40 -13.85
N GLY A 386 58.62 24.29 -14.20
CA GLY A 386 58.83 25.74 -14.24
C GLY A 386 59.00 26.36 -12.85
N VAL A 387 58.19 25.94 -11.87
CA VAL A 387 58.27 26.43 -10.48
C VAL A 387 59.61 26.03 -9.82
N GLN A 388 60.24 24.94 -10.27
CA GLN A 388 61.53 24.48 -9.75
C GLN A 388 62.71 25.38 -10.15
N GLN A 389 62.62 26.13 -11.27
CA GLN A 389 63.65 27.09 -11.69
C GLN A 389 63.55 28.45 -10.97
N GLN A 390 62.35 28.89 -10.57
CA GLN A 390 62.19 30.17 -9.86
C GLN A 390 62.71 30.18 -8.42
N ARG A 391 62.97 29.02 -7.80
CA ARG A 391 63.54 28.94 -6.44
C ARG A 391 65.05 29.12 -6.34
N GLN A 392 65.78 29.34 -7.45
CA GLN A 392 67.23 29.57 -7.41
C GLN A 392 67.66 31.04 -7.19
N ASN A 393 66.76 32.01 -7.35
CA ASN A 393 67.09 33.43 -7.24
C ASN A 393 66.44 34.09 -6.02
N LEU A 394 66.97 33.82 -4.82
CA LEU A 394 66.88 34.69 -3.63
C LEU A 394 67.77 34.13 -2.49
N SER A 395 69.06 34.43 -2.54
CA SER A 395 69.84 34.72 -1.32
C SER A 395 69.45 36.14 -0.84
N ILE A 396 69.65 36.62 0.39
CA ILE A 396 70.66 36.44 1.45
C ILE A 396 69.89 36.73 2.78
N THR A 397 70.04 36.09 3.94
CA THR A 397 71.13 36.23 4.94
C THR A 397 70.93 35.32 6.18
N HIS A 398 72.07 34.94 6.80
CA HIS A 398 72.24 34.29 8.12
C HIS A 398 72.11 32.76 8.22
N ASP A 399 73.00 32.22 9.09
CA ASP A 399 73.39 30.85 9.44
C ASP A 399 73.41 29.72 8.39
N LYS A 400 74.53 28.98 8.29
CA LYS A 400 74.82 28.11 7.13
C LYS A 400 74.97 26.61 7.35
N ASP A 401 75.20 26.13 8.58
CA ASP A 401 75.52 24.71 8.80
C ASP A 401 74.39 23.87 9.44
N HIS A 402 73.54 24.47 10.30
CA HIS A 402 72.39 23.75 10.87
C HIS A 402 71.30 23.49 9.80
N ASP A 403 70.91 24.55 9.08
CA ASP A 403 69.82 24.52 8.09
C ASP A 403 70.13 23.62 6.89
N LYS A 404 71.40 23.52 6.49
CA LYS A 404 71.85 22.65 5.41
C LYS A 404 71.64 21.17 5.74
N THR A 405 71.75 20.81 7.01
CA THR A 405 71.56 19.46 7.53
C THR A 405 70.07 19.12 7.63
N GLN A 406 69.25 20.03 8.15
CA GLN A 406 67.78 19.88 8.15
C GLN A 406 67.20 19.82 6.73
N LEU A 407 67.68 20.67 5.81
CA LEU A 407 67.25 20.69 4.41
C LEU A 407 67.55 19.36 3.69
N ASN A 408 68.66 18.70 4.02
CA ASN A 408 68.99 17.38 3.47
C ASN A 408 68.11 16.27 4.04
N LEU A 409 67.80 16.29 5.35
CA LEU A 409 66.82 15.38 5.97
C LEU A 409 65.42 15.56 5.35
N LEU A 410 64.97 16.80 5.15
CA LEU A 410 63.70 17.11 4.49
C LEU A 410 63.66 16.66 3.02
N LYS A 411 64.78 16.73 2.29
CA LYS A 411 64.88 16.18 0.91
C LYS A 411 64.76 14.66 0.90
N VAL A 412 65.46 13.96 1.80
CA VAL A 412 65.36 12.50 1.92
C VAL A 412 63.94 12.08 2.30
N HIS A 413 63.29 12.81 3.22
CA HIS A 413 61.92 12.53 3.61
C HIS A 413 60.93 12.74 2.45
N ASN A 414 61.03 13.85 1.71
CA ASN A 414 60.21 14.08 0.52
C ASN A 414 60.42 13.01 -0.56
N SER A 415 61.67 12.59 -0.82
CA SER A 415 61.97 11.51 -1.76
C SER A 415 61.29 10.19 -1.37
N ASN A 416 61.23 9.87 -0.08
CA ASN A 416 60.56 8.67 0.44
C ASN A 416 59.02 8.78 0.35
N LEU A 417 58.47 9.98 0.60
CA LEU A 417 57.05 10.26 0.41
C LEU A 417 56.63 10.16 -1.06
N GLU A 418 57.41 10.69 -2.00
CA GLU A 418 57.19 10.53 -3.44
C GLU A 418 57.20 9.06 -3.87
N GLU A 419 58.11 8.26 -3.32
CA GLU A 419 58.18 6.82 -3.58
C GLU A 419 56.97 6.05 -3.03
N ARG A 420 56.52 6.39 -1.81
CA ARG A 420 55.27 5.86 -1.24
C ARG A 420 54.04 6.25 -2.07
N ILE A 421 53.96 7.48 -2.56
CA ILE A 421 52.87 7.94 -3.44
C ILE A 421 52.89 7.14 -4.75
N ARG A 422 54.07 6.90 -5.35
CA ARG A 422 54.20 6.03 -6.54
C ARG A 422 53.72 4.59 -6.27
N MET A 423 54.07 4.01 -5.12
CA MET A 423 53.60 2.67 -4.75
C MET A 423 52.07 2.62 -4.58
N ILE A 424 51.49 3.57 -3.85
CA ILE A 424 50.04 3.65 -3.60
C ILE A 424 49.27 3.83 -4.91
N ASN A 425 49.77 4.68 -5.83
CA ASN A 425 49.15 4.87 -7.14
C ASN A 425 49.20 3.59 -8.00
N ASN A 426 50.30 2.83 -7.95
CA ASN A 426 50.37 1.53 -8.64
C ASN A 426 49.43 0.47 -8.01
N GLU A 427 49.28 0.44 -6.68
CA GLU A 427 48.29 -0.42 -6.02
C GLU A 427 46.85 -0.03 -6.36
N MET A 428 46.56 1.27 -6.47
CA MET A 428 45.26 1.80 -6.88
C MET A 428 44.92 1.35 -8.31
N LEU A 429 45.84 1.59 -9.26
CA LEU A 429 45.65 1.24 -10.67
C LEU A 429 45.50 -0.28 -10.90
N ASN A 430 46.20 -1.10 -10.11
CA ASN A 430 46.04 -2.55 -10.13
C ASN A 430 44.68 -3.01 -9.56
N LYS A 431 44.16 -2.33 -8.53
CA LYS A 431 42.81 -2.60 -7.99
C LYS A 431 41.71 -2.13 -8.95
N GLU A 432 41.88 -0.98 -9.59
CA GLU A 432 40.96 -0.50 -10.62
C GLU A 432 40.85 -1.50 -11.77
N ARG A 433 41.99 -2.01 -12.29
CA ARG A 433 41.98 -3.07 -13.31
C ARG A 433 41.26 -4.34 -12.85
N ALA A 434 41.52 -4.80 -11.63
CA ALA A 434 40.85 -6.00 -11.11
C ALA A 434 39.33 -5.81 -10.93
N LEU A 435 38.88 -4.60 -10.57
CA LEU A 435 37.46 -4.26 -10.50
C LEU A 435 36.83 -4.13 -11.90
N GLN A 436 37.57 -3.61 -12.88
CA GLN A 436 37.15 -3.54 -14.29
C GLN A 436 36.89 -4.96 -14.85
N GLU A 437 37.83 -5.89 -14.64
CA GLU A 437 37.72 -7.29 -15.07
C GLU A 437 36.53 -8.01 -14.39
N GLN A 438 36.27 -7.73 -13.11
CA GLN A 438 35.08 -8.24 -12.41
C GLN A 438 33.77 -7.66 -12.95
N LEU A 439 33.75 -6.38 -13.31
CA LEU A 439 32.58 -5.73 -13.89
C LEU A 439 32.24 -6.32 -15.28
N GLU A 440 33.24 -6.49 -16.14
CA GLU A 440 33.07 -7.13 -17.46
C GLU A 440 32.55 -8.57 -17.34
N HIS A 441 33.07 -9.34 -16.37
CA HIS A 441 32.59 -10.69 -16.09
C HIS A 441 31.11 -10.72 -15.64
N GLN A 442 30.71 -9.80 -14.73
CA GLN A 442 29.32 -9.71 -14.30
C GLN A 442 28.38 -9.20 -15.40
N GLN A 443 28.82 -8.29 -16.26
CA GLN A 443 28.04 -7.82 -17.41
C GLN A 443 27.77 -8.97 -18.40
N LYS A 444 28.78 -9.80 -18.68
CA LYS A 444 28.63 -10.98 -19.54
C LYS A 444 27.63 -12.00 -18.97
N LEU A 445 27.70 -12.30 -17.67
CA LEU A 445 26.74 -13.18 -16.99
C LEU A 445 25.30 -12.63 -17.07
N HIS A 446 25.09 -11.33 -16.80
CA HIS A 446 23.78 -10.70 -16.96
C HIS A 446 23.27 -10.77 -18.40
N GLN A 447 24.15 -10.62 -19.40
CA GLN A 447 23.77 -10.70 -20.81
C GLN A 447 23.33 -12.12 -21.20
N GLU A 448 24.01 -13.15 -20.69
CA GLU A 448 23.63 -14.56 -20.86
C GLU A 448 22.30 -14.91 -20.15
N GLU A 449 22.04 -14.34 -18.97
CA GLU A 449 20.74 -14.50 -18.28
C GLU A 449 19.60 -13.77 -18.99
N ARG A 450 19.85 -12.53 -19.48
CA ARG A 450 18.85 -11.76 -20.23
C ARG A 450 18.44 -12.49 -21.51
N MET A 451 19.38 -13.07 -22.25
CA MET A 451 19.10 -13.90 -23.42
C MET A 451 18.22 -15.13 -23.10
N LYS A 452 18.43 -15.78 -21.95
CA LYS A 452 17.60 -16.92 -21.50
C LYS A 452 16.18 -16.48 -21.12
N LEU A 453 16.04 -15.32 -20.46
CA LEU A 453 14.75 -14.73 -20.11
C LEU A 453 13.98 -14.26 -21.35
N GLU A 454 14.63 -13.56 -22.29
CA GLU A 454 14.06 -13.17 -23.58
C GLU A 454 13.53 -14.40 -24.36
N HIS A 455 14.31 -15.49 -24.40
CA HIS A 455 13.86 -16.73 -25.04
C HIS A 455 12.65 -17.37 -24.34
N THR A 456 12.64 -17.40 -23.01
CA THR A 456 11.53 -17.96 -22.20
C THR A 456 10.26 -17.14 -22.35
N LEU A 457 10.38 -15.81 -22.40
CA LEU A 457 9.28 -14.89 -22.65
C LEU A 457 8.69 -15.13 -24.05
N HIS A 458 9.54 -15.25 -25.07
CA HIS A 458 9.09 -15.51 -26.44
C HIS A 458 8.41 -16.89 -26.60
N GLN A 459 8.84 -17.91 -25.85
CA GLN A 459 8.13 -19.19 -25.77
C GLN A 459 6.73 -19.02 -25.16
N LYS A 460 6.60 -18.25 -24.07
CA LYS A 460 5.32 -18.01 -23.38
C LYS A 460 4.36 -17.17 -24.21
N ASP A 461 4.85 -16.14 -24.89
CA ASP A 461 4.03 -15.33 -25.81
C ASP A 461 3.42 -16.18 -26.92
N ASN A 462 4.20 -17.10 -27.51
CA ASN A 462 3.70 -18.03 -28.53
C ASN A 462 2.68 -19.02 -27.96
N GLU A 463 2.87 -19.52 -26.74
CA GLU A 463 1.88 -20.36 -26.04
C GLU A 463 0.55 -19.61 -25.82
N PHE A 464 0.60 -18.35 -25.39
CA PHE A 464 -0.60 -17.53 -25.19
C PHE A 464 -1.28 -17.16 -26.51
N ARG A 465 -0.53 -16.79 -27.57
CA ARG A 465 -1.11 -16.53 -28.90
C ARG A 465 -1.84 -17.75 -29.46
N ASN A 466 -1.26 -18.95 -29.30
CA ASN A 466 -1.91 -20.20 -29.70
C ASN A 466 -3.18 -20.48 -28.87
N ARG A 467 -3.15 -20.19 -27.56
CA ARG A 467 -4.33 -20.32 -26.68
C ARG A 467 -5.46 -19.36 -27.08
N ILE A 468 -5.13 -18.11 -27.40
CA ILE A 468 -6.09 -17.09 -27.87
C ILE A 468 -6.71 -17.52 -29.20
N SER A 469 -5.89 -17.91 -30.19
CA SER A 469 -6.38 -18.39 -31.49
C SER A 469 -7.34 -19.58 -31.37
N LEU A 470 -7.06 -20.52 -30.46
CA LEU A 470 -7.95 -21.65 -30.19
C LEU A 470 -9.30 -21.21 -29.58
N LEU A 471 -9.28 -20.26 -28.65
CA LEU A 471 -10.48 -19.71 -28.02
C LEU A 471 -11.32 -18.88 -29.01
N GLU A 472 -10.69 -18.10 -29.88
CA GLU A 472 -11.35 -17.36 -30.95
C GLU A 472 -12.06 -18.31 -31.94
N GLN A 473 -11.42 -19.41 -32.33
CA GLN A 473 -12.06 -20.45 -33.16
C GLN A 473 -13.23 -21.13 -32.47
N GLN A 474 -13.15 -21.37 -31.15
CA GLN A 474 -14.27 -21.92 -30.37
C GLN A 474 -15.44 -20.95 -30.31
N LEU A 475 -15.17 -19.66 -30.09
CA LEU A 475 -16.17 -18.59 -30.01
C LEU A 475 -16.84 -18.35 -31.38
N LEU A 476 -16.09 -18.39 -32.47
CA LEU A 476 -16.63 -18.36 -33.84
C LEU A 476 -17.61 -19.53 -34.08
N ARG A 477 -17.21 -20.78 -33.79
CA ARG A 477 -18.10 -21.95 -33.93
C ARG A 477 -19.35 -21.85 -33.04
N GLN A 478 -19.23 -21.27 -31.84
CA GLN A 478 -20.39 -21.04 -30.97
C GLN A 478 -21.33 -19.98 -31.54
N ARG A 479 -20.79 -18.92 -32.15
CA ARG A 479 -21.55 -17.87 -32.84
C ARG A 479 -22.27 -18.42 -34.07
N GLU A 480 -21.59 -19.23 -34.89
CA GLU A 480 -22.19 -19.91 -36.05
C GLU A 480 -23.37 -20.81 -35.63
N ARG A 481 -23.20 -21.62 -34.58
CA ARG A 481 -24.28 -22.46 -34.02
C ARG A 481 -25.45 -21.62 -33.50
N SER A 482 -25.17 -20.50 -32.84
CA SER A 482 -26.20 -19.58 -32.35
C SER A 482 -26.98 -18.93 -33.50
N MET A 483 -26.29 -18.49 -34.55
CA MET A 483 -26.92 -17.93 -35.75
C MET A 483 -27.79 -18.96 -36.48
N ALA A 484 -27.30 -20.19 -36.64
CA ALA A 484 -28.07 -21.28 -37.25
C ALA A 484 -29.36 -21.59 -36.47
N LEU A 485 -29.30 -21.61 -35.13
CA LEU A 485 -30.47 -21.79 -34.26
C LEU A 485 -31.47 -20.63 -34.39
N VAL A 486 -30.99 -19.38 -34.50
CA VAL A 486 -31.85 -18.22 -34.73
C VAL A 486 -32.53 -18.30 -36.09
N GLU A 487 -31.80 -18.64 -37.16
CA GLU A 487 -32.40 -18.84 -38.48
C GLU A 487 -33.44 -19.98 -38.52
N GLU A 488 -33.22 -21.06 -37.78
CA GLU A 488 -34.19 -22.15 -37.63
C GLU A 488 -35.47 -21.66 -36.92
N LYS A 489 -35.32 -20.89 -35.84
CA LYS A 489 -36.46 -20.31 -35.11
C LYS A 489 -37.18 -19.23 -35.90
N ASP A 490 -36.49 -18.44 -36.70
CA ASP A 490 -37.13 -17.50 -37.63
C ASP A 490 -37.91 -18.22 -38.74
N LYS A 491 -37.41 -19.37 -39.23
CA LYS A 491 -38.14 -20.24 -40.17
C LYS A 491 -39.38 -20.86 -39.54
N GLU A 492 -39.32 -21.32 -38.28
CA GLU A 492 -40.50 -21.76 -37.50
C GLU A 492 -41.51 -20.62 -37.30
N ILE A 493 -41.05 -19.42 -36.94
CA ILE A 493 -41.93 -18.25 -36.77
C ILE A 493 -42.57 -17.85 -38.10
N LEU A 494 -41.85 -17.98 -39.23
CA LEU A 494 -42.38 -17.69 -40.55
C LEU A 494 -43.44 -18.71 -40.97
N THR A 495 -43.21 -20.02 -40.74
CA THR A 495 -44.20 -21.07 -41.04
C THR A 495 -45.42 -21.00 -40.12
N LEU A 496 -45.24 -20.67 -38.84
CA LEU A 496 -46.37 -20.37 -37.94
C LEU A 496 -47.15 -19.14 -38.40
N LYS A 497 -46.49 -18.06 -38.84
CA LYS A 497 -47.14 -16.85 -39.38
C LYS A 497 -47.90 -17.11 -40.68
N THR A 498 -47.39 -17.92 -41.61
CA THR A 498 -48.13 -18.29 -42.83
C THR A 498 -49.31 -19.20 -42.51
N SER A 499 -49.14 -20.16 -41.59
CA SER A 499 -50.22 -21.04 -41.12
C SER A 499 -51.34 -20.23 -40.44
N PHE A 500 -50.99 -19.25 -39.61
CA PHE A 500 -51.94 -18.36 -38.94
C PHE A 500 -52.63 -17.40 -39.93
N ARG A 501 -51.95 -16.98 -41.01
CA ARG A 501 -52.57 -16.21 -42.10
C ARG A 501 -53.57 -17.02 -42.91
N ALA A 502 -53.31 -18.30 -43.15
CA ALA A 502 -54.25 -19.19 -43.83
C ALA A 502 -55.54 -19.47 -43.02
N LEU A 503 -55.49 -19.29 -41.69
CA LEU A 503 -56.62 -19.46 -40.78
C LEU A 503 -57.47 -18.19 -40.57
N LEU A 504 -57.14 -17.06 -41.21
CA LEU A 504 -57.87 -15.80 -41.08
C LEU A 504 -58.68 -15.50 -42.36
N PRO A 505 -60.03 -15.42 -42.30
CA PRO A 505 -60.83 -15.09 -43.47
C PRO A 505 -60.71 -13.61 -43.85
N ASN A 506 -60.60 -13.34 -45.16
CA ASN A 506 -60.55 -11.99 -45.71
C ASN A 506 -61.83 -11.20 -45.38
N LYS A 507 -61.69 -10.05 -44.70
CA LYS A 507 -62.79 -9.10 -44.46
C LYS A 507 -63.03 -8.18 -45.67
N GLU A 508 -63.48 -8.76 -46.78
CA GLU A 508 -64.12 -8.03 -47.88
C GLU A 508 -65.32 -8.81 -48.41
N THR A 509 -66.40 -8.87 -47.61
CA THR A 509 -67.83 -9.01 -48.01
C THR A 509 -68.69 -9.27 -46.77
N ALA A 510 -69.12 -8.20 -46.09
CA ALA A 510 -70.08 -8.31 -44.97
C ALA A 510 -70.96 -7.05 -44.87
N ALA A 511 -71.75 -6.81 -45.92
CA ALA A 511 -72.89 -5.90 -45.88
C ALA A 511 -74.11 -6.65 -46.43
N ALA A 512 -75.18 -6.71 -45.63
CA ALA A 512 -76.44 -7.41 -45.90
C ALA A 512 -76.37 -8.94 -46.13
N ILE A 513 -76.71 -9.71 -45.11
CA ILE A 513 -78.04 -10.36 -45.00
C ILE A 513 -78.23 -10.81 -43.55
N GLU A 514 -79.23 -10.23 -42.88
CA GLU A 514 -79.69 -10.67 -41.55
C GLU A 514 -80.63 -11.86 -41.70
N ASN A 515 -80.63 -12.81 -40.74
CA ASN A 515 -81.87 -13.31 -40.11
C ASN A 515 -81.65 -14.30 -38.95
N LYS A 516 -82.51 -14.16 -37.92
CA LYS A 516 -82.91 -15.14 -36.86
C LYS A 516 -81.98 -15.49 -35.67
N THR A 517 -81.82 -14.50 -34.80
CA THR A 517 -82.21 -14.52 -33.36
C THR A 517 -82.44 -15.85 -32.58
N HIS A 518 -81.54 -16.13 -31.63
CA HIS A 518 -81.72 -16.33 -30.16
C HIS A 518 -82.99 -16.94 -29.50
N LEU A 519 -82.77 -17.94 -28.59
CA LEU A 519 -83.23 -18.14 -27.16
C LEU A 519 -83.38 -19.66 -26.82
N ARG A 520 -82.56 -20.28 -25.94
CA ARG A 520 -82.57 -20.41 -24.45
C ARG A 520 -83.58 -21.42 -23.83
N TYR A 521 -83.04 -22.41 -23.06
CA TYR A 521 -83.61 -23.10 -21.86
C TYR A 521 -85.01 -23.81 -22.01
N GLU A 522 -85.33 -25.02 -21.53
CA GLU A 522 -85.16 -25.71 -20.23
C GLU A 522 -85.48 -27.25 -20.32
N ASN A 523 -85.10 -28.05 -19.30
CA ASN A 523 -85.79 -29.23 -18.68
C ASN A 523 -86.51 -30.33 -19.53
N THR A 524 -86.56 -31.65 -19.23
CA THR A 524 -86.02 -32.60 -18.20
C THR A 524 -86.43 -34.05 -18.57
N VAL A 525 -85.93 -35.09 -17.85
CA VAL A 525 -86.48 -36.48 -17.68
C VAL A 525 -86.04 -37.61 -18.66
N GLU A 526 -85.06 -38.44 -18.23
CA GLU A 526 -85.07 -39.94 -18.03
C GLU A 526 -85.60 -40.94 -19.11
N PRO A 527 -85.44 -42.30 -18.96
CA PRO A 527 -84.47 -43.16 -18.23
C PRO A 527 -83.95 -44.41 -19.05
N ILE A 528 -83.48 -45.47 -18.36
CA ILE A 528 -83.42 -46.92 -18.75
C ILE A 528 -82.28 -47.37 -19.70
N THR A 529 -81.56 -48.50 -19.54
CA THR A 529 -81.15 -49.36 -18.39
C THR A 529 -80.00 -50.26 -18.88
N ASP A 530 -79.04 -50.60 -18.01
CA ASP A 530 -78.62 -52.00 -17.75
C ASP A 530 -77.53 -52.01 -16.66
N LEU A 531 -77.28 -53.03 -15.82
CA LEU A 531 -78.04 -54.12 -15.20
C LEU A 531 -76.96 -55.08 -14.62
N VAL A 532 -76.43 -54.80 -13.42
CA VAL A 532 -75.78 -55.84 -12.59
C VAL A 532 -76.12 -55.61 -11.11
N THR A 533 -77.18 -56.30 -10.69
CA THR A 533 -77.31 -57.08 -9.45
C THR A 533 -76.39 -56.79 -8.25
N GLY A 534 -77.01 -56.32 -7.16
CA GLY A 534 -77.00 -57.05 -5.88
C GLY A 534 -75.96 -56.70 -4.80
N LEU A 535 -76.44 -56.64 -3.55
CA LEU A 535 -75.70 -56.42 -2.29
C LEU A 535 -75.17 -54.97 -2.16
N LEU A 536 -75.52 -54.19 -1.13
CA LEU A 536 -75.67 -54.57 0.29
C LEU A 536 -76.92 -53.94 0.93
N THR A 537 -77.62 -54.70 1.77
CA THR A 537 -78.58 -54.18 2.75
C THR A 537 -78.12 -54.48 4.18
N ASN A 538 -78.50 -53.58 5.09
CA ASN A 538 -78.49 -53.64 6.55
C ASN A 538 -77.16 -53.43 7.32
N ASP A 539 -77.28 -52.50 8.27
CA ASP A 539 -76.65 -52.38 9.59
C ASP A 539 -75.10 -52.34 9.73
N SER A 540 -74.61 -51.13 10.01
CA SER A 540 -73.39 -50.92 10.80
C SER A 540 -73.57 -49.69 11.73
N PRO A 541 -73.06 -49.68 12.98
CA PRO A 541 -73.69 -48.91 14.07
C PRO A 541 -73.37 -47.40 14.09
N PRO A 542 -74.09 -46.60 14.91
CA PRO A 542 -73.89 -45.15 15.02
C PRO A 542 -72.46 -44.70 15.37
N ILE A 543 -71.66 -45.58 15.98
CA ILE A 543 -70.22 -45.35 16.22
C ILE A 543 -69.47 -45.13 14.91
N LEU A 544 -69.78 -45.86 13.83
CA LEU A 544 -69.10 -45.68 12.54
C LEU A 544 -69.49 -44.35 11.89
N HIS A 545 -70.76 -43.95 11.99
CA HIS A 545 -71.21 -42.62 11.53
C HIS A 545 -70.56 -41.50 12.36
N TYR A 546 -70.39 -41.67 13.67
CA TYR A 546 -69.73 -40.69 14.53
C TYR A 546 -68.22 -40.59 14.26
N THR A 547 -67.51 -41.70 14.05
CA THR A 547 -66.10 -41.67 13.66
C THR A 547 -65.92 -41.11 12.24
N GLN A 548 -66.87 -41.34 11.33
CA GLN A 548 -66.87 -40.77 9.98
C GLN A 548 -67.17 -39.26 9.98
N GLU A 549 -68.05 -38.78 10.87
CA GLU A 549 -68.26 -37.35 11.14
C GLU A 549 -67.03 -36.70 11.79
N LEU A 550 -66.39 -37.36 12.77
CA LEU A 550 -65.12 -36.91 13.35
C LEU A 550 -64.02 -36.83 12.29
N ALA A 551 -63.86 -37.85 11.44
CA ALA A 551 -62.90 -37.84 10.34
C ALA A 551 -63.19 -36.71 9.33
N ARG A 552 -64.47 -36.45 9.01
CA ARG A 552 -64.87 -35.28 8.21
C ARG A 552 -64.50 -33.95 8.88
N LYS A 553 -64.75 -33.83 10.19
CA LYS A 553 -64.37 -32.65 10.99
C LYS A 553 -62.85 -32.48 11.06
N GLU A 554 -62.07 -33.55 11.21
CA GLU A 554 -60.61 -33.50 11.17
C GLU A 554 -60.08 -33.12 9.79
N VAL A 555 -60.66 -33.65 8.71
CA VAL A 555 -60.32 -33.25 7.34
C VAL A 555 -60.68 -31.77 7.10
N GLN A 556 -61.80 -31.28 7.62
CA GLN A 556 -62.18 -29.86 7.57
C GLN A 556 -61.25 -28.96 8.43
N MET A 557 -60.85 -29.42 9.62
CA MET A 557 -59.89 -28.70 10.46
C MET A 557 -58.49 -28.70 9.83
N SER A 558 -58.09 -29.79 9.18
CA SER A 558 -56.83 -29.92 8.44
C SER A 558 -56.82 -29.02 7.20
N SER A 559 -57.90 -28.99 6.42
CA SER A 559 -58.02 -28.09 5.27
C SER A 559 -58.07 -26.61 5.72
N SER A 560 -58.74 -26.31 6.82
CA SER A 560 -58.77 -24.97 7.42
C SER A 560 -57.39 -24.54 7.94
N ARG A 561 -56.65 -25.43 8.63
CA ARG A 561 -55.27 -25.18 9.06
C ARG A 561 -54.33 -24.98 7.87
N LYS A 562 -54.48 -25.79 6.80
CA LYS A 562 -53.74 -25.59 5.55
C LYS A 562 -54.07 -24.23 4.93
N LYS A 563 -55.34 -23.82 4.92
CA LYS A 563 -55.77 -22.50 4.44
C LYS A 563 -55.20 -21.35 5.27
N ILE A 564 -55.15 -21.50 6.59
CA ILE A 564 -54.49 -20.53 7.49
C ILE A 564 -52.99 -20.44 7.19
N LEU A 565 -52.30 -21.57 7.02
CA LEU A 565 -50.88 -21.58 6.67
C LEU A 565 -50.60 -20.99 5.28
N GLU A 566 -51.47 -21.24 4.29
CA GLU A 566 -51.43 -20.58 2.98
C GLU A 566 -51.61 -19.05 3.11
N LEU A 567 -52.56 -18.59 3.93
CA LEU A 567 -52.82 -17.17 4.19
C LEU A 567 -51.71 -16.50 5.01
N GLU A 568 -51.09 -17.22 5.95
CA GLU A 568 -49.89 -16.73 6.66
C GLU A 568 -48.67 -16.65 5.75
N ALA A 569 -48.51 -17.61 4.83
CA ALA A 569 -47.43 -17.59 3.86
C ALA A 569 -47.57 -16.39 2.91
N THR A 570 -48.76 -16.18 2.34
CA THR A 570 -49.02 -15.00 1.49
C THR A 570 -48.94 -13.70 2.27
N LEU A 571 -49.38 -13.64 3.53
CA LEU A 571 -49.19 -12.45 4.38
C LEU A 571 -47.70 -12.15 4.62
N ARG A 572 -46.87 -13.17 4.89
CA ARG A 572 -45.41 -13.00 5.03
C ARG A 572 -44.75 -12.58 3.71
N GLU A 573 -45.27 -13.03 2.58
CA GLU A 573 -44.81 -12.64 1.25
C GLU A 573 -45.16 -11.18 0.95
N GLN A 574 -46.41 -10.78 1.15
CA GLN A 574 -46.87 -9.38 1.04
C GLN A 574 -46.12 -8.44 2.01
N LEU A 575 -45.79 -8.90 3.22
CA LEU A 575 -44.95 -8.13 4.16
C LEU A 575 -43.50 -7.99 3.70
N ARG A 576 -42.95 -9.00 3.01
CA ARG A 576 -41.62 -8.91 2.37
C ARG A 576 -41.63 -7.98 1.16
N GLU A 577 -42.66 -8.04 0.31
CA GLU A 577 -42.84 -7.11 -0.80
C GLU A 577 -42.98 -5.66 -0.29
N MET A 578 -43.80 -5.42 0.74
CA MET A 578 -43.90 -4.12 1.41
C MET A 578 -42.56 -3.62 1.96
N LEU A 579 -41.74 -4.50 2.57
CA LEU A 579 -40.39 -4.15 3.00
C LEU A 579 -39.49 -3.81 1.83
N HIS A 580 -39.49 -4.62 0.78
CA HIS A 580 -38.64 -4.43 -0.40
C HIS A 580 -39.01 -3.16 -1.17
N VAL A 581 -40.30 -2.85 -1.31
CA VAL A 581 -40.81 -1.59 -1.88
C VAL A 581 -40.44 -0.40 -0.99
N LYS A 582 -40.50 -0.55 0.35
CA LYS A 582 -40.08 0.50 1.28
C LYS A 582 -38.58 0.75 1.24
N GLU A 583 -37.76 -0.29 1.11
CA GLU A 583 -36.31 -0.19 0.91
C GLU A 583 -35.98 0.46 -0.44
N GLN A 584 -36.66 0.05 -1.52
CA GLN A 584 -36.54 0.68 -2.82
C GLN A 584 -36.96 2.16 -2.77
N GLN A 585 -38.06 2.51 -2.11
CA GLN A 585 -38.47 3.90 -1.90
C GLN A 585 -37.47 4.69 -1.04
N GLN A 586 -36.82 4.07 -0.05
CA GLN A 586 -35.76 4.70 0.72
C GLN A 586 -34.50 4.94 -0.12
N GLU A 587 -34.13 3.98 -0.97
CA GLU A 587 -33.02 4.08 -1.91
C GLU A 587 -33.30 5.15 -2.98
N GLU A 588 -34.49 5.16 -3.58
CA GLU A 588 -34.98 6.20 -4.48
C GLU A 588 -35.03 7.57 -3.79
N THR A 589 -35.51 7.66 -2.54
CA THR A 589 -35.49 8.91 -1.75
C THR A 589 -34.07 9.36 -1.46
N LYS A 590 -33.13 8.45 -1.22
CA LYS A 590 -31.71 8.74 -1.00
C LYS A 590 -31.04 9.17 -2.30
N MET A 591 -31.38 8.55 -3.44
CA MET A 591 -30.93 8.93 -4.78
C MET A 591 -31.51 10.29 -5.19
N LEU A 592 -32.79 10.56 -4.96
CA LEU A 592 -33.45 11.85 -5.17
C LEU A 592 -32.85 12.93 -4.26
N LYS A 593 -32.59 12.64 -2.98
CA LYS A 593 -31.87 13.57 -2.08
C LYS A 593 -30.45 13.82 -2.56
N ALA A 594 -29.70 12.80 -2.96
CA ALA A 594 -28.38 12.97 -3.55
C ALA A 594 -28.42 13.74 -4.88
N HIS A 595 -29.49 13.58 -5.66
CA HIS A 595 -29.72 14.32 -6.90
C HIS A 595 -30.12 15.77 -6.62
N ILE A 596 -30.94 16.04 -5.60
CA ILE A 596 -31.27 17.39 -5.12
C ILE A 596 -30.02 18.06 -4.57
N THR A 597 -29.24 17.42 -3.69
CA THR A 597 -27.96 17.97 -3.21
C THR A 597 -26.96 18.15 -4.35
N ARG A 598 -26.96 17.27 -5.37
CA ARG A 598 -26.19 17.47 -6.62
C ARG A 598 -26.72 18.64 -7.44
N LEU A 599 -28.03 18.87 -7.50
CA LEU A 599 -28.64 20.00 -8.21
C LEU A 599 -28.46 21.32 -7.46
N GLU A 600 -28.47 21.31 -6.13
CA GLU A 600 -28.12 22.43 -5.25
C GLU A 600 -26.63 22.75 -5.34
N ALA A 601 -25.76 21.73 -5.37
CA ALA A 601 -24.35 21.88 -5.71
C ALA A 601 -24.16 22.32 -7.17
N CYS A 602 -25.04 21.93 -8.10
CA CYS A 602 -25.07 22.44 -9.46
C CYS A 602 -25.62 23.86 -9.55
N LYS A 603 -26.40 24.33 -8.57
CA LYS A 603 -26.89 25.71 -8.44
C LYS A 603 -25.84 26.62 -7.81
N SER A 604 -25.06 26.11 -6.84
CA SER A 604 -23.79 26.74 -6.49
C SER A 604 -22.77 26.65 -7.63
N ARG A 605 -22.88 25.66 -8.51
CA ARG A 605 -22.14 25.57 -9.78
C ARG A 605 -22.77 26.37 -10.93
N GLU A 606 -23.97 26.93 -10.79
CA GLU A 606 -24.48 28.02 -11.61
C GLU A 606 -23.87 29.33 -11.10
N GLY A 607 -23.71 29.47 -9.78
CA GLY A 607 -22.77 30.43 -9.19
C GLY A 607 -21.35 30.25 -9.70
N ALA A 608 -20.85 29.02 -9.78
CA ALA A 608 -19.52 28.70 -10.31
C ALA A 608 -19.45 28.64 -11.85
N ASN A 609 -20.58 28.66 -12.56
CA ASN A 609 -20.67 28.81 -14.03
C ASN A 609 -20.80 30.30 -14.40
N LEU A 610 -21.40 31.12 -13.53
CA LEU A 610 -21.24 32.57 -13.53
C LEU A 610 -19.81 32.95 -13.14
N GLU A 611 -19.16 32.19 -12.25
CA GLU A 611 -17.73 32.29 -12.01
C GLU A 611 -16.91 31.73 -13.18
N TYR A 612 -17.37 30.68 -13.86
CA TYR A 612 -16.77 30.19 -15.11
C TYR A 612 -16.95 31.20 -16.25
N LEU A 613 -18.01 32.01 -16.26
CA LEU A 613 -18.21 33.15 -17.17
C LEU A 613 -17.42 34.41 -16.74
N LYS A 614 -17.00 34.52 -15.47
CA LYS A 614 -15.98 35.48 -15.01
C LYS A 614 -14.54 34.98 -15.28
N ASN A 615 -14.35 33.66 -15.30
CA ASN A 615 -13.08 32.96 -15.57
C ASN A 615 -12.89 32.64 -17.07
N VAL A 616 -13.96 32.75 -17.88
CA VAL A 616 -13.88 33.34 -19.22
C VAL A 616 -13.47 34.80 -19.01
N LYS A 617 -12.19 34.97 -18.63
CA LYS A 617 -11.46 36.15 -19.06
C LYS A 617 -11.73 36.26 -20.55
N GLN A 618 -12.14 37.44 -20.98
CA GLN A 618 -11.94 37.84 -22.36
C GLN A 618 -10.52 37.42 -22.73
N TYR A 619 -10.36 36.68 -23.82
CA TYR A 619 -9.06 36.62 -24.49
C TYR A 619 -8.76 38.06 -24.89
N SER A 620 -8.05 38.79 -24.02
CA SER A 620 -7.59 40.13 -24.33
C SER A 620 -6.66 39.97 -25.53
N SER A 621 -7.06 40.52 -26.67
CA SER A 621 -6.35 40.39 -27.94
C SER A 621 -5.06 41.21 -27.98
N GLU A 622 -4.42 41.39 -26.82
CA GLU A 622 -3.25 42.22 -26.57
C GLU A 622 -1.96 41.39 -26.67
N THR A 623 -2.00 40.09 -26.35
CA THR A 623 -0.84 39.18 -26.50
C THR A 623 -1.00 38.29 -27.73
N LYS A 624 -0.10 38.44 -28.71
CA LYS A 624 -0.06 37.65 -29.95
C LYS A 624 0.51 36.23 -29.81
N GLU A 625 0.97 35.85 -28.61
CA GLU A 625 1.63 34.57 -28.35
C GLU A 625 0.67 33.54 -27.73
N PRO A 626 0.82 32.24 -28.06
CA PRO A 626 -0.03 31.18 -27.51
C PRO A 626 0.26 30.94 -26.02
N GLN A 627 -0.77 30.95 -25.18
CA GLN A 627 -0.63 30.66 -23.75
C GLN A 627 -0.92 29.19 -23.44
N PHE A 628 -0.14 28.57 -22.57
CA PHE A 628 -0.39 27.21 -22.07
C PHE A 628 -1.47 27.22 -20.98
N LEU A 629 -2.40 26.28 -21.04
CA LEU A 629 -3.49 26.16 -20.07
C LEU A 629 -2.92 25.96 -18.64
N GLY A 630 -3.33 26.84 -17.72
CA GLY A 630 -2.92 26.80 -16.31
C GLY A 630 -1.53 27.39 -16.00
N ILE A 631 -0.74 27.79 -17.01
CA ILE A 631 0.62 28.32 -16.81
C ILE A 631 0.75 29.69 -17.49
N ASN A 632 0.73 30.76 -16.68
CA ASN A 632 0.92 32.13 -17.15
C ASN A 632 2.39 32.55 -17.03
N SER A 633 3.23 32.09 -17.97
CA SER A 633 4.67 32.34 -18.02
C SER A 633 5.07 32.94 -19.38
N PRO A 634 5.98 33.93 -19.42
CA PRO A 634 6.51 34.45 -20.68
C PRO A 634 7.47 33.45 -21.35
N PHE A 635 7.52 33.46 -22.68
CA PHE A 635 8.53 32.71 -23.43
C PHE A 635 9.94 33.28 -23.22
N THR A 636 10.95 32.43 -23.38
CA THR A 636 12.37 32.80 -23.39
C THR A 636 13.10 32.03 -24.48
N ASN A 637 14.04 32.69 -25.17
CA ASN A 637 14.95 32.08 -26.12
C ASN A 637 16.33 31.73 -25.50
N THR A 638 16.48 31.87 -24.18
CA THR A 638 17.71 31.54 -23.45
C THR A 638 17.50 30.33 -22.54
N ILE A 639 18.40 29.34 -22.64
CA ILE A 639 18.41 28.17 -21.76
C ILE A 639 18.94 28.62 -20.39
N GLN A 640 18.07 28.62 -19.37
CA GLN A 640 18.40 29.01 -18.01
C GLN A 640 17.78 28.04 -17.00
N PHE A 641 18.61 27.31 -16.26
CA PHE A 641 18.17 26.50 -15.13
C PHE A 641 17.98 27.39 -13.90
N ARG A 642 16.82 27.33 -13.24
CA ARG A 642 16.52 28.09 -12.03
C ARG A 642 16.70 27.21 -10.79
N ASN A 643 17.69 27.56 -9.96
CA ASN A 643 17.90 26.98 -8.63
C ASN A 643 18.07 28.08 -7.55
N SER A 644 17.76 29.33 -7.88
CA SER A 644 17.85 30.48 -6.98
C SER A 644 16.46 31.00 -6.66
N TYR A 645 16.15 31.04 -5.37
CA TYR A 645 14.99 31.70 -4.79
C TYR A 645 15.44 32.41 -3.52
N LYS A 646 14.71 33.44 -3.11
CA LYS A 646 15.03 34.19 -1.89
C LYS A 646 14.72 33.31 -0.68
N THR A 647 15.66 33.16 0.24
CA THR A 647 15.47 32.37 1.47
C THR A 647 14.33 32.94 2.32
N ILE A 648 13.57 32.04 2.95
CA ILE A 648 12.42 32.42 3.76
C ILE A 648 12.91 32.86 5.16
N PRO A 649 12.67 34.12 5.57
CA PRO A 649 13.16 34.64 6.84
C PRO A 649 12.43 34.01 8.02
N ILE A 650 13.11 33.90 9.15
CA ILE A 650 12.56 33.40 10.42
C ILE A 650 11.84 34.56 11.12
N TYR A 651 10.51 34.46 11.27
CA TYR A 651 9.69 35.40 12.02
C TYR A 651 9.90 35.26 13.53
N ARG A 652 10.18 36.37 14.22
CA ARG A 652 10.49 36.44 15.65
C ARG A 652 9.89 37.71 16.26
N ILE A 653 9.53 37.66 17.54
CA ILE A 653 8.95 38.78 18.32
C ILE A 653 9.81 39.10 19.56
N MET A 654 10.26 38.07 20.28
CA MET A 654 11.12 38.17 21.46
C MET A 654 12.59 38.13 21.05
N GLU A 655 13.30 39.22 21.36
CA GLU A 655 14.76 39.30 21.26
C GLU A 655 15.44 38.56 22.43
N PRO A 656 16.72 38.14 22.31
CA PRO A 656 17.45 37.42 23.36
C PRO A 656 17.52 38.13 24.72
N LEU A 657 17.36 39.46 24.74
CA LEU A 657 17.41 40.30 25.95
C LEU A 657 16.04 40.48 26.64
N GLY A 658 15.02 39.69 26.30
CA GLY A 658 13.70 39.78 26.94
C GLY A 658 12.84 40.98 26.51
N ASN A 659 13.29 41.74 25.52
CA ASN A 659 12.50 42.77 24.86
C ASN A 659 11.65 42.12 23.75
N ALA A 660 10.36 42.45 23.70
CA ALA A 660 9.47 42.05 22.62
C ALA A 660 8.85 43.29 21.97
N LYS A 661 8.97 43.41 20.65
CA LYS A 661 8.24 44.43 19.87
C LYS A 661 7.12 43.72 19.10
N LEU A 662 5.87 43.94 19.54
CA LEU A 662 4.72 43.40 18.83
C LEU A 662 4.60 44.04 17.42
N PRO A 663 4.05 43.31 16.44
CA PRO A 663 3.73 43.86 15.13
C PRO A 663 2.76 45.05 15.24
N GLU A 664 2.80 45.93 14.23
CA GLU A 664 1.93 47.09 14.20
C GLU A 664 0.46 46.67 14.05
N GLY A 665 -0.41 47.22 14.90
CA GLY A 665 -1.82 46.82 15.00
C GLY A 665 -2.11 45.63 15.92
N GLU A 666 -1.10 44.91 16.42
CA GLU A 666 -1.31 43.77 17.32
C GLU A 666 -1.59 44.18 18.78
N LYS A 667 -2.57 43.51 19.39
CA LYS A 667 -2.92 43.70 20.81
C LYS A 667 -2.10 42.76 21.69
N LYS A 668 -1.42 43.31 22.69
CA LYS A 668 -0.74 42.52 23.75
C LYS A 668 -1.74 41.53 24.36
N LEU A 669 -1.29 40.29 24.54
CA LEU A 669 -1.98 39.30 25.35
C LEU A 669 -2.14 39.78 26.80
N ASP A 670 -3.25 39.40 27.41
CA ASP A 670 -3.48 39.57 28.83
C ASP A 670 -2.52 38.69 29.65
N ASP A 671 -2.21 39.17 30.85
CA ASP A 671 -1.21 38.54 31.71
C ASP A 671 -1.65 37.13 32.15
N ALA A 672 -2.96 36.84 32.20
CA ALA A 672 -3.47 35.51 32.52
C ALA A 672 -3.18 34.48 31.41
N HIS A 673 -3.36 34.82 30.12
CA HIS A 673 -2.92 33.96 29.02
C HIS A 673 -1.41 33.76 28.99
N LEU A 674 -0.62 34.82 29.20
CA LEU A 674 0.84 34.73 29.26
C LEU A 674 1.31 33.76 30.37
N LEU A 675 0.77 33.93 31.58
CA LEU A 675 1.06 33.05 32.73
C LEU A 675 0.54 31.62 32.51
N LYS A 676 -0.60 31.42 31.83
CA LYS A 676 -1.11 30.09 31.48
C LYS A 676 -0.15 29.36 30.54
N MET A 677 0.33 30.02 29.48
CA MET A 677 1.30 29.43 28.55
C MET A 677 2.59 29.02 29.29
N TYR A 678 3.14 29.91 30.13
CA TYR A 678 4.37 29.62 30.88
C TYR A 678 4.20 28.44 31.84
N ARG A 679 3.09 28.40 32.58
CA ARG A 679 2.74 27.26 33.44
C ARG A 679 2.68 25.96 32.65
N SER A 680 2.00 25.92 31.50
CA SER A 680 1.97 24.73 30.64
C SER A 680 3.37 24.29 30.20
N MET A 681 4.27 25.22 29.86
CA MET A 681 5.64 24.90 29.43
C MET A 681 6.47 24.28 30.57
N VAL A 682 6.39 24.86 31.77
CA VAL A 682 7.06 24.33 32.97
C VAL A 682 6.49 22.97 33.38
N THR A 683 5.16 22.81 33.38
CA THR A 683 4.50 21.53 33.69
C THR A 683 4.91 20.43 32.72
N LEU A 684 4.98 20.72 31.41
CA LEU A 684 5.45 19.76 30.40
C LEU A 684 6.90 19.33 30.67
N SER A 685 7.81 20.29 30.88
CA SER A 685 9.23 20.03 31.15
C SER A 685 9.46 19.24 32.45
N LEU A 686 8.63 19.44 33.48
CA LEU A 686 8.67 18.67 34.73
C LEU A 686 8.09 17.26 34.57
N MET A 687 6.98 17.12 33.82
CA MET A 687 6.35 15.84 33.53
C MET A 687 7.31 14.93 32.74
N ASP A 688 7.96 15.49 31.72
CA ASP A 688 8.92 14.77 30.89
C ASP A 688 10.11 14.23 31.69
N LYS A 689 10.67 15.01 32.63
CA LYS A 689 11.77 14.55 33.49
C LYS A 689 11.35 13.36 34.36
N ILE A 690 10.13 13.38 34.89
CA ILE A 690 9.62 12.32 35.78
C ILE A 690 9.28 11.06 34.97
N LEU A 691 8.63 11.18 33.81
CA LEU A 691 8.26 10.03 32.99
C LEU A 691 9.45 9.42 32.24
N TYR A 692 10.42 10.22 31.79
CA TYR A 692 11.68 9.70 31.25
C TYR A 692 12.42 8.85 32.29
N GLU A 693 12.56 9.33 33.52
CA GLU A 693 13.20 8.58 34.61
C GLU A 693 12.39 7.32 35.00
N SER A 694 11.06 7.40 35.01
CA SER A 694 10.18 6.24 35.19
C SER A 694 10.45 5.14 34.16
N GLN A 695 10.67 5.51 32.90
CA GLN A 695 11.04 4.58 31.85
C GLN A 695 12.45 3.98 32.08
N ARG A 696 13.43 4.78 32.52
CA ARG A 696 14.78 4.28 32.87
C ARG A 696 14.74 3.24 34.01
N GLN A 697 13.76 3.34 34.90
CA GLN A 697 13.48 2.35 35.95
C GLN A 697 12.64 1.15 35.49
N GLY A 698 12.23 1.10 34.22
CA GLY A 698 11.41 0.02 33.65
C GLY A 698 9.95 0.00 34.10
N ARG A 699 9.46 1.06 34.76
CA ARG A 699 8.06 1.15 35.25
C ARG A 699 7.06 1.35 34.12
N ILE A 700 7.48 2.07 33.08
CA ILE A 700 6.78 2.20 31.79
C ILE A 700 7.72 1.72 30.67
N SER A 701 7.16 1.25 29.56
CA SER A 701 7.96 0.61 28.49
C SER A 701 8.72 1.59 27.60
N PHE A 702 8.15 2.78 27.35
CA PHE A 702 8.65 3.76 26.39
C PHE A 702 8.32 5.19 26.82
N TYR A 703 9.13 6.17 26.43
CA TYR A 703 8.80 7.58 26.57
C TYR A 703 9.53 8.46 25.55
N MET A 704 8.97 9.63 25.25
CA MET A 704 9.56 10.66 24.39
C MET A 704 9.39 12.03 25.05
N THR A 705 10.49 12.78 25.16
CA THR A 705 10.46 14.12 25.75
C THR A 705 10.20 15.20 24.70
N ASN A 706 9.69 16.34 25.17
CA ASN A 706 9.32 17.52 24.39
C ASN A 706 10.34 18.66 24.55
N THR A 707 11.46 18.41 25.25
CA THR A 707 12.47 19.39 25.63
C THR A 707 13.05 20.15 24.42
N GLY A 708 12.83 21.46 24.38
CA GLY A 708 13.19 22.35 23.27
C GLY A 708 12.00 22.75 22.41
N GLU A 709 10.94 21.95 22.37
CA GLU A 709 9.77 22.13 21.48
C GLU A 709 8.53 22.65 22.25
N GLU A 710 8.66 23.03 23.53
CA GLU A 710 7.54 23.42 24.38
C GLU A 710 6.81 24.69 23.88
N ALA A 711 7.56 25.69 23.41
CA ALA A 711 7.01 26.94 22.88
C ALA A 711 6.24 26.72 21.56
N VAL A 712 6.71 25.81 20.71
CA VAL A 712 6.02 25.43 19.46
C VAL A 712 4.63 24.90 19.78
N GLN A 713 4.54 23.89 20.66
CA GLN A 713 3.29 23.22 21.00
C GLN A 713 2.29 24.13 21.72
N ILE A 714 2.77 24.95 22.67
CA ILE A 714 1.90 25.73 23.54
C ILE A 714 1.52 27.07 22.91
N GLY A 715 2.46 27.72 22.21
CA GLY A 715 2.19 28.96 21.48
C GLY A 715 1.17 28.77 20.36
N SER A 716 1.34 27.72 19.55
CA SER A 716 0.36 27.37 18.51
C SER A 716 -1.01 27.02 19.13
N THR A 717 -1.05 26.19 20.17
CA THR A 717 -2.31 25.74 20.76
C THR A 717 -3.09 26.85 21.45
N ALA A 718 -2.40 27.79 22.10
CA ALA A 718 -3.03 28.96 22.71
C ALA A 718 -3.73 29.86 21.67
N ALA A 719 -3.28 29.83 20.40
CA ALA A 719 -3.90 30.55 19.29
C ALA A 719 -5.09 29.80 18.64
N LEU A 720 -5.33 28.55 19.02
CA LEU A 720 -6.43 27.71 18.53
C LEU A 720 -7.59 27.67 19.54
N THR A 721 -8.79 27.35 19.05
CA THR A 721 -9.97 27.10 19.88
C THR A 721 -10.13 25.60 20.14
N LEU A 722 -10.89 25.22 21.17
CA LEU A 722 -11.23 23.80 21.42
C LEU A 722 -12.06 23.16 20.30
N LYS A 723 -12.64 23.93 19.38
CA LYS A 723 -13.34 23.41 18.19
C LYS A 723 -12.38 22.97 17.08
N ASP A 724 -11.19 23.57 17.01
CA ASP A 724 -10.20 23.27 15.97
C ASP A 724 -9.58 21.90 16.24
N MET A 725 -9.46 21.07 15.21
CA MET A 725 -9.04 19.68 15.35
C MET A 725 -7.53 19.54 15.23
N ILE A 726 -6.92 18.78 16.14
CA ILE A 726 -5.50 18.52 16.19
C ILE A 726 -5.19 17.13 15.65
N TYR A 727 -4.29 17.08 14.68
CA TYR A 727 -3.54 15.90 14.28
C TYR A 727 -2.11 16.05 14.76
N ALA A 728 -1.73 15.17 15.69
CA ALA A 728 -0.40 15.11 16.27
C ALA A 728 0.45 14.01 15.63
N GLN A 729 1.75 14.09 15.86
CA GLN A 729 2.72 13.06 15.48
C GLN A 729 3.08 12.19 16.69
N TYR A 730 3.79 12.77 17.68
CA TYR A 730 4.18 12.14 18.96
C TYR A 730 4.92 13.10 19.92
N ARG A 731 5.14 14.37 19.55
CA ARG A 731 5.69 15.44 20.42
C ARG A 731 4.69 16.59 20.54
N GLU A 732 3.46 16.26 20.89
CA GLU A 732 2.35 17.22 21.02
C GLU A 732 1.65 17.10 22.38
N ALA A 733 2.32 16.54 23.39
CA ALA A 733 1.78 16.42 24.74
C ALA A 733 1.46 17.80 25.36
N GLY A 734 2.23 18.83 25.02
CA GLY A 734 1.95 20.22 25.38
C GLY A 734 0.66 20.79 24.79
N VAL A 735 0.22 20.30 23.62
CA VAL A 735 -1.06 20.67 23.00
C VAL A 735 -2.23 20.17 23.85
N LEU A 736 -2.20 18.87 24.22
CA LEU A 736 -3.19 18.28 25.13
C LEU A 736 -3.18 18.97 26.50
N LEU A 737 -2.00 19.17 27.07
CA LEU A 737 -1.82 19.80 28.38
C LEU A 737 -2.40 21.23 28.40
N HIS A 738 -2.14 22.04 27.37
CA HIS A 738 -2.68 23.41 27.31
C HIS A 738 -4.20 23.46 27.03
N ARG A 739 -4.74 22.45 26.35
CA ARG A 739 -6.19 22.23 26.20
C ARG A 739 -6.87 21.71 27.48
N GLY A 740 -6.11 21.37 28.53
CA GLY A 740 -6.63 20.96 29.83
C GLY A 740 -6.71 19.45 30.05
N TYR A 741 -5.96 18.64 29.29
CA TYR A 741 -5.89 17.20 29.52
C TYR A 741 -5.31 16.89 30.92
N PRO A 742 -6.00 16.12 31.77
CA PRO A 742 -5.55 15.87 33.14
C PRO A 742 -4.20 15.13 33.19
N LEU A 743 -3.32 15.53 34.11
CA LEU A 743 -2.06 14.83 34.41
C LEU A 743 -2.29 13.33 34.69
N GLU A 744 -3.38 12.99 35.37
CA GLU A 744 -3.73 11.60 35.65
C GLU A 744 -3.99 10.79 34.37
N LYS A 745 -4.59 11.38 33.32
CA LYS A 745 -4.81 10.68 32.03
C LYS A 745 -3.52 10.48 31.23
N PHE A 746 -2.57 11.41 31.27
CA PHE A 746 -1.23 11.19 30.70
C PHE A 746 -0.55 9.98 31.36
N MET A 747 -0.60 9.90 32.69
CA MET A 747 -0.02 8.80 33.45
C MET A 747 -0.76 7.48 33.16
N ASP A 748 -2.09 7.50 33.11
CA ASP A 748 -2.90 6.30 32.87
C ASP A 748 -2.61 5.68 31.50
N GLN A 749 -2.44 6.50 30.46
CA GLN A 749 -2.02 6.06 29.12
C GLN A 749 -0.59 5.50 29.12
N CYS A 750 0.38 6.20 29.75
CA CYS A 750 1.76 5.72 29.82
C CYS A 750 1.92 4.40 30.60
N TYR A 751 1.09 4.17 31.61
CA TYR A 751 1.04 2.89 32.33
C TYR A 751 0.15 1.85 31.62
N GLY A 752 -0.69 2.25 30.66
CA GLY A 752 -1.70 1.39 30.04
C GLY A 752 -2.61 0.73 31.10
N ASN A 753 -3.13 1.52 32.04
CA ASN A 753 -3.93 1.03 33.17
C ASN A 753 -5.44 1.08 32.89
N CYS A 754 -6.28 0.57 33.80
CA CYS A 754 -7.73 0.43 33.64
C CYS A 754 -8.52 1.75 33.52
N HIS A 755 -7.87 2.91 33.63
CA HIS A 755 -8.44 4.24 33.40
C HIS A 755 -7.92 4.91 32.12
N ASP A 756 -7.05 4.24 31.34
CA ASP A 756 -6.69 4.68 30.00
C ASP A 756 -7.89 4.58 29.05
N ASP A 757 -8.29 5.71 28.45
CA ASP A 757 -9.33 5.75 27.41
C ASP A 757 -8.91 4.92 26.16
N GLY A 758 -7.60 4.74 25.95
CA GLY A 758 -7.00 3.85 24.94
C GLY A 758 -6.94 2.37 25.32
N LYS A 759 -7.45 2.00 26.51
CA LYS A 759 -7.55 0.62 27.02
C LYS A 759 -6.23 -0.15 27.04
N GLY A 760 -5.11 0.55 27.25
CA GLY A 760 -3.76 -0.02 27.32
C GLY A 760 -3.27 -0.68 26.04
N ARG A 761 -3.92 -0.41 24.89
CA ARG A 761 -3.63 -1.08 23.61
C ARG A 761 -2.50 -0.43 22.79
N GLN A 762 -2.23 0.85 23.03
CA GLN A 762 -1.20 1.60 22.31
C GLN A 762 0.08 1.74 23.15
N MET A 763 1.19 2.05 22.47
CA MET A 763 2.45 2.37 23.11
C MET A 763 2.31 3.66 23.97
N PRO A 764 3.05 3.82 25.08
CA PRO A 764 3.10 5.08 25.81
C PRO A 764 3.38 6.28 24.90
N VAL A 765 2.85 7.45 25.25
CA VAL A 765 2.91 8.71 24.48
C VAL A 765 1.92 8.76 23.29
N HIS A 766 1.25 7.66 22.96
CA HIS A 766 0.18 7.65 21.94
C HIS A 766 -1.16 8.15 22.50
N TYR A 767 -1.17 9.39 22.96
CA TYR A 767 -2.34 10.03 23.56
C TYR A 767 -3.46 10.29 22.54
N GLY A 768 -4.69 10.38 23.03
CA GLY A 768 -5.87 10.76 22.26
C GLY A 768 -6.94 11.36 23.17
N SER A 769 -7.73 12.31 22.66
CA SER A 769 -8.87 12.86 23.38
C SER A 769 -9.94 13.39 22.44
N LYS A 770 -11.04 12.65 22.32
CA LYS A 770 -12.23 13.07 21.58
C LYS A 770 -12.84 14.35 22.17
N GLU A 771 -12.81 14.50 23.49
CA GLU A 771 -13.32 15.66 24.22
C GLU A 771 -12.56 16.94 23.86
N LEU A 772 -11.23 16.85 23.74
CA LEU A 772 -10.35 17.98 23.42
C LEU A 772 -10.05 18.13 21.92
N ASN A 773 -10.83 17.46 21.05
CA ASN A 773 -10.64 17.43 19.60
C ASN A 773 -9.19 17.14 19.18
N PHE A 774 -8.55 16.19 19.86
CA PHE A 774 -7.20 15.71 19.59
C PHE A 774 -7.28 14.25 19.14
N VAL A 775 -6.99 14.00 17.87
CA VAL A 775 -7.07 12.66 17.30
C VAL A 775 -5.97 11.79 17.90
N THR A 776 -6.32 10.53 18.22
CA THR A 776 -5.38 9.59 18.83
C THR A 776 -4.17 9.38 17.93
N ILE A 777 -2.98 9.57 18.50
CA ILE A 777 -1.71 9.36 17.82
C ILE A 777 -1.59 7.93 17.28
N SER A 778 -1.03 7.80 16.09
CA SER A 778 -0.69 6.53 15.44
C SER A 778 0.80 6.52 15.07
N SER A 779 1.41 5.33 15.00
CA SER A 779 2.81 5.23 14.57
C SER A 779 3.02 5.58 13.07
N PRO A 780 2.11 5.21 12.14
CA PRO A 780 2.09 5.78 10.80
C PRO A 780 1.62 7.22 10.82
N LEU A 781 2.15 8.02 9.89
CA LEU A 781 1.98 9.47 9.83
C LEU A 781 0.75 9.88 8.97
N THR A 782 0.35 11.15 9.08
CA THR A 782 -0.38 11.88 8.01
C THR A 782 -1.69 11.27 7.45
N THR A 783 -2.68 10.96 8.30
CA THR A 783 -4.02 10.51 7.84
C THR A 783 -5.21 11.28 8.44
N GLN A 784 -6.26 11.47 7.61
CA GLN A 784 -7.61 12.04 7.82
C GLN A 784 -7.81 13.56 8.18
N LEU A 785 -9.00 14.08 7.82
CA LEU A 785 -9.43 15.50 7.87
C LEU A 785 -10.93 15.64 8.29
N PRO A 786 -11.31 16.63 9.13
CA PRO A 786 -12.70 17.01 9.43
C PRO A 786 -13.22 18.26 8.67
N GLN A 787 -14.47 18.68 8.95
CA GLN A 787 -15.15 19.85 8.38
C GLN A 787 -15.60 20.87 9.47
N ASP A 788 -15.86 22.11 9.05
CA ASP A 788 -16.37 23.27 9.84
C ASP A 788 -15.54 23.78 11.05
N ALA A 789 -14.30 23.33 11.18
CA ALA A 789 -13.29 23.96 12.04
C ALA A 789 -11.93 24.01 11.31
N CYS A 790 -10.96 24.77 11.82
CA CYS A 790 -9.61 24.70 11.28
C CYS A 790 -8.95 23.38 11.73
N VAL A 791 -8.24 22.74 10.82
CA VAL A 791 -7.40 21.58 11.14
C VAL A 791 -5.99 22.08 11.42
N THR A 792 -5.30 21.54 12.43
CA THR A 792 -3.85 21.74 12.60
C THR A 792 -3.16 20.39 12.61
N CYS A 793 -2.26 20.18 11.65
CA CYS A 793 -1.49 18.95 11.48
C CYS A 793 -0.02 19.20 11.81
N TYR A 794 0.48 18.56 12.87
CA TYR A 794 1.86 18.66 13.33
C TYR A 794 2.71 17.51 12.75
N PHE A 795 3.90 17.82 12.29
CA PHE A 795 4.86 16.83 11.77
C PHE A 795 6.29 17.36 11.88
N GLY A 796 7.28 16.48 12.05
CA GLY A 796 8.71 16.85 12.00
C GLY A 796 9.21 17.07 10.56
N GLU A 797 10.35 17.73 10.39
CA GLU A 797 10.96 17.91 9.07
C GLU A 797 11.36 16.58 8.41
N GLY A 798 11.72 15.57 9.22
CA GLY A 798 11.90 14.19 8.77
C GLY A 798 10.67 13.59 8.09
N ALA A 799 9.49 13.76 8.73
CA ALA A 799 8.21 13.27 8.21
C ALA A 799 7.79 13.99 6.91
N ALA A 800 8.28 15.19 6.66
CA ALA A 800 8.04 15.95 5.43
C ALA A 800 8.82 15.43 4.20
N SER A 801 9.52 14.30 4.33
CA SER A 801 10.10 13.53 3.21
C SER A 801 9.28 12.28 2.84
N GLU A 802 8.25 11.93 3.62
CA GLU A 802 7.31 10.85 3.26
C GLU A 802 6.39 11.26 2.10
N GLY A 803 5.98 10.28 1.29
CA GLY A 803 5.08 10.52 0.14
C GLY A 803 3.74 11.14 0.52
N ASP A 804 3.22 10.81 1.69
CA ASP A 804 1.96 11.36 2.23
C ASP A 804 2.04 12.87 2.49
N ALA A 805 3.22 13.43 2.79
CA ALA A 805 3.38 14.88 2.95
C ALA A 805 3.15 15.61 1.62
N HIS A 806 3.68 15.08 0.52
CA HIS A 806 3.41 15.59 -0.83
C HIS A 806 1.91 15.49 -1.18
N ALA A 807 1.30 14.33 -0.91
CA ALA A 807 -0.13 14.12 -1.16
C ALA A 807 -0.99 15.11 -0.34
N ALA A 808 -0.74 15.24 0.96
CA ALA A 808 -1.48 16.13 1.86
C ALA A 808 -1.38 17.60 1.44
N PHE A 809 -0.18 18.09 1.09
CA PHE A 809 0.00 19.47 0.63
C PHE A 809 -0.76 19.73 -0.68
N ASN A 810 -0.61 18.84 -1.68
CA ASN A 810 -1.26 19.01 -2.97
C ASN A 810 -2.80 18.92 -2.86
N PHE A 811 -3.33 17.96 -2.10
CA PHE A 811 -4.78 17.84 -1.88
C PHE A 811 -5.33 19.05 -1.14
N ALA A 812 -4.66 19.54 -0.09
CA ALA A 812 -5.12 20.69 0.67
C ALA A 812 -5.15 21.98 -0.16
N ALA A 813 -4.19 22.17 -1.06
CA ALA A 813 -4.16 23.31 -1.98
C ALA A 813 -5.24 23.21 -3.05
N THR A 814 -5.30 22.08 -3.77
CA THR A 814 -6.25 21.87 -4.88
C THR A 814 -7.71 21.83 -4.43
N LEU A 815 -7.98 21.32 -3.22
CA LEU A 815 -9.33 21.23 -2.64
C LEU A 815 -9.68 22.43 -1.74
N SER A 816 -8.80 23.42 -1.59
CA SER A 816 -9.04 24.62 -0.77
C SER A 816 -9.45 24.26 0.68
N CYS A 817 -8.60 23.47 1.36
CA CYS A 817 -8.87 23.00 2.71
C CYS A 817 -8.43 24.03 3.78
N PRO A 818 -9.23 24.26 4.85
CA PRO A 818 -8.87 25.14 5.96
C PRO A 818 -7.94 24.42 6.96
N ILE A 819 -6.70 24.17 6.55
CA ILE A 819 -5.69 23.43 7.32
C ILE A 819 -4.39 24.22 7.53
N ILE A 820 -3.91 24.23 8.78
CA ILE A 820 -2.56 24.65 9.13
C ILE A 820 -1.67 23.40 9.16
N PHE A 821 -0.68 23.35 8.27
CA PHE A 821 0.44 22.42 8.35
C PHE A 821 1.51 23.05 9.25
N LEU A 822 1.83 22.43 10.38
CA LEU A 822 2.82 22.94 11.33
C LEU A 822 4.02 21.98 11.37
N CYS A 823 5.03 22.31 10.57
CA CYS A 823 6.28 21.58 10.53
C CYS A 823 7.17 22.01 11.70
N ARG A 824 7.53 21.06 12.57
CA ARG A 824 8.55 21.23 13.62
C ARG A 824 9.91 20.85 13.03
N ASN A 825 10.68 21.84 12.56
CA ASN A 825 12.03 21.60 12.06
C ASN A 825 13.01 21.72 13.23
N ASN A 826 13.40 20.58 13.80
CA ASN A 826 14.24 20.50 15.00
C ASN A 826 15.70 20.08 14.69
N GLY A 827 16.05 20.01 13.41
CA GLY A 827 17.36 19.65 12.88
C GLY A 827 17.61 18.16 12.65
N TYR A 828 16.83 17.24 13.24
CA TYR A 828 17.16 15.80 13.28
C TYR A 828 15.96 14.84 13.26
N ALA A 829 15.95 13.96 12.25
CA ALA A 829 15.10 12.78 12.15
C ALA A 829 15.83 11.55 12.74
N ILE A 830 15.56 11.21 14.01
CA ILE A 830 16.37 10.26 14.80
C ILE A 830 17.84 10.71 14.82
N SER A 831 18.71 10.07 14.03
CA SER A 831 20.12 10.41 13.83
C SER A 831 20.43 11.19 12.55
N THR A 832 19.48 11.23 11.60
CA THR A 832 19.67 11.86 10.28
C THR A 832 19.52 13.38 10.41
N PRO A 833 20.56 14.18 10.09
CA PRO A 833 20.50 15.63 10.12
C PRO A 833 19.79 16.20 8.87
N VAL A 834 19.24 17.41 8.99
CA VAL A 834 18.51 18.08 7.88
C VAL A 834 19.25 18.13 6.54
N PHE A 835 20.58 18.21 6.53
CA PHE A 835 21.35 18.25 5.28
C PHE A 835 21.36 16.91 4.51
N GLU A 836 21.05 15.80 5.17
CA GLU A 836 20.79 14.50 4.54
C GLU A 836 19.30 14.33 4.21
N GLN A 837 18.42 14.97 4.98
CA GLN A 837 16.97 14.90 4.81
C GLN A 837 16.45 15.66 3.57
N PHE A 838 17.02 16.83 3.26
CA PHE A 838 16.69 17.62 2.07
C PHE A 838 17.80 18.63 1.70
N LYS A 839 17.76 19.13 0.46
CA LYS A 839 18.62 20.22 -0.04
C LYS A 839 17.88 21.54 -0.31
N SER A 840 16.59 21.60 -0.03
CA SER A 840 15.80 22.84 -0.04
C SER A 840 16.11 23.71 1.18
N ASP A 841 15.78 24.99 1.10
CA ASP A 841 15.67 25.89 2.24
C ASP A 841 14.50 25.45 3.13
N GLY A 842 14.72 24.41 3.94
CA GLY A 842 13.74 23.82 4.83
C GLY A 842 12.50 23.26 4.12
N ILE A 843 11.45 23.09 4.90
CA ILE A 843 10.13 22.68 4.45
C ILE A 843 9.32 23.90 3.97
N ALA A 844 9.57 25.10 4.50
CA ALA A 844 8.88 26.32 4.06
C ALA A 844 9.04 26.58 2.55
N ALA A 845 10.22 26.32 1.96
CA ALA A 845 10.40 26.51 0.51
C ALA A 845 9.53 25.57 -0.35
N LYS A 846 9.02 24.47 0.21
CA LYS A 846 8.12 23.54 -0.49
C LYS A 846 6.69 24.10 -0.61
N GLY A 847 6.20 24.84 0.38
CA GLY A 847 4.82 25.31 0.44
C GLY A 847 4.36 26.15 -0.77
N PRO A 848 5.10 27.21 -1.17
CA PRO A 848 4.76 28.01 -2.34
C PRO A 848 4.71 27.22 -3.66
N ALA A 849 5.45 26.12 -3.77
CA ALA A 849 5.42 25.26 -4.96
C ALA A 849 4.09 24.49 -5.13
N TYR A 850 3.35 24.28 -4.03
CA TYR A 850 1.97 23.77 -4.05
C TYR A 850 0.92 24.89 -4.07
N GLY A 851 1.32 26.17 -4.09
CA GLY A 851 0.40 27.30 -3.93
C GLY A 851 -0.11 27.49 -2.49
N ILE A 852 0.63 27.02 -1.49
CA ILE A 852 0.30 27.15 -0.06
C ILE A 852 0.96 28.41 0.51
N ASP A 853 0.16 29.29 1.12
CA ASP A 853 0.64 30.45 1.88
C ASP A 853 1.54 29.99 3.03
N THR A 854 2.77 30.53 3.12
CA THR A 854 3.82 29.93 3.95
C THR A 854 4.60 30.95 4.78
N ILE A 855 4.91 30.58 6.03
CA ILE A 855 5.74 31.35 6.96
C ILE A 855 6.74 30.44 7.69
N ARG A 856 7.93 30.95 7.98
CA ARG A 856 8.91 30.34 8.89
C ARG A 856 8.99 31.14 10.18
N VAL A 857 9.06 30.48 11.33
CA VAL A 857 8.93 31.10 12.67
C VAL A 857 10.02 30.60 13.60
N ASP A 858 10.50 31.45 14.51
CA ASP A 858 11.34 31.05 15.66
C ASP A 858 10.47 30.19 16.60
N GLY A 859 10.66 28.88 16.54
CA GLY A 859 9.91 27.91 17.35
C GLY A 859 10.23 27.99 18.84
N ASN A 860 11.33 28.64 19.22
CA ASN A 860 11.67 28.90 20.62
C ASN A 860 10.99 30.19 21.14
N ASP A 861 10.29 30.93 20.27
CA ASP A 861 9.52 32.13 20.58
C ASP A 861 8.02 31.83 20.65
N VAL A 862 7.52 31.60 21.86
CA VAL A 862 6.10 31.30 22.11
C VAL A 862 5.16 32.41 21.63
N LEU A 863 5.60 33.68 21.61
CA LEU A 863 4.80 34.79 21.08
C LEU A 863 4.77 34.73 19.55
N ALA A 864 5.92 34.58 18.89
CA ALA A 864 5.96 34.47 17.43
C ALA A 864 5.10 33.29 16.95
N MET A 865 5.19 32.14 17.62
CA MET A 865 4.34 30.97 17.37
C MET A 865 2.84 31.27 17.56
N TYR A 866 2.46 31.97 18.65
CA TYR A 866 1.09 32.37 18.89
C TYR A 866 0.54 33.28 17.79
N TYR A 867 1.20 34.41 17.48
CA TYR A 867 0.67 35.37 16.49
C TYR A 867 0.70 34.81 15.07
N ALA A 868 1.70 33.99 14.72
CA ALA A 868 1.74 33.30 13.42
C ALA A 868 0.61 32.28 13.29
N THR A 869 0.39 31.43 14.30
CA THR A 869 -0.68 30.42 14.28
C THR A 869 -2.06 31.07 14.31
N ARG A 870 -2.26 32.14 15.08
CA ARG A 870 -3.54 32.88 15.12
C ARG A 870 -3.87 33.50 13.77
N SER A 871 -2.87 34.12 13.12
CA SER A 871 -3.02 34.70 11.79
C SER A 871 -3.28 33.64 10.72
N ALA A 872 -2.57 32.51 10.77
CA ALA A 872 -2.79 31.36 9.91
C ALA A 872 -4.20 30.78 10.08
N ARG A 873 -4.67 30.60 11.32
CA ARG A 873 -6.03 30.13 11.64
C ARG A 873 -7.10 31.04 11.06
N ASP A 874 -6.98 32.34 11.29
CA ASP A 874 -7.89 33.35 10.77
C ASP A 874 -7.90 33.37 9.23
N PHE A 875 -6.74 33.20 8.59
CA PHE A 875 -6.62 33.07 7.15
C PHE A 875 -7.28 31.80 6.63
N CYS A 876 -6.95 30.63 7.19
CA CYS A 876 -7.52 29.34 6.81
C CYS A 876 -9.05 29.34 6.86
N ILE A 877 -9.64 29.92 7.91
CA ILE A 877 -11.10 30.00 8.07
C ILE A 877 -11.73 31.00 7.10
N LYS A 878 -11.14 32.20 6.93
CA LYS A 878 -11.71 33.26 6.06
C LYS A 878 -11.55 32.95 4.57
N GLN A 879 -10.40 32.43 4.16
CA GLN A 879 -10.03 32.20 2.76
C GLN A 879 -10.29 30.77 2.30
N LYS A 880 -10.54 29.83 3.22
CA LYS A 880 -10.61 28.37 2.94
C LYS A 880 -9.37 27.89 2.19
N LYS A 881 -8.19 28.20 2.72
CA LYS A 881 -6.90 27.84 2.11
C LYS A 881 -5.95 27.25 3.13
N PRO A 882 -5.04 26.36 2.72
CA PRO A 882 -4.01 25.84 3.60
C PRO A 882 -2.97 26.91 3.93
N VAL A 883 -2.35 26.80 5.10
CA VAL A 883 -1.15 27.56 5.48
C VAL A 883 -0.08 26.60 5.97
N LEU A 884 1.17 26.82 5.56
CA LEU A 884 2.34 26.10 6.08
C LEU A 884 3.12 27.00 7.06
N ILE A 885 3.31 26.52 8.28
CA ILE A 885 4.19 27.11 9.29
C ILE A 885 5.37 26.17 9.47
N GLU A 886 6.59 26.64 9.21
CA GLU A 886 7.82 25.95 9.62
C GLU A 886 8.36 26.59 10.90
N ALA A 887 8.21 25.90 12.02
CA ALA A 887 8.75 26.31 13.31
C ALA A 887 10.18 25.78 13.45
N MET A 888 11.16 26.68 13.42
CA MET A 888 12.58 26.37 13.60
C MET A 888 12.89 26.23 15.09
N THR A 889 13.30 25.05 15.52
CA THR A 889 13.58 24.73 16.93
C THR A 889 14.78 23.79 17.02
N TYR A 890 15.08 23.24 18.20
CA TYR A 890 16.16 22.28 18.38
C TYR A 890 15.76 21.17 19.37
N ARG A 891 16.01 19.92 18.98
CA ARG A 891 15.69 18.74 19.79
C ARG A 891 16.71 18.54 20.92
N ILE A 892 16.58 19.27 22.03
CA ILE A 892 17.54 19.21 23.15
C ILE A 892 17.63 17.78 23.73
N GLY A 893 16.50 17.06 23.82
CA GLY A 893 16.47 15.67 24.27
C GLY A 893 16.98 14.67 23.23
N HIS A 894 17.18 13.42 23.67
CA HIS A 894 17.28 12.27 22.77
C HIS A 894 15.99 12.11 21.95
N HIS A 895 16.04 11.37 20.84
CA HIS A 895 14.86 11.08 20.03
C HIS A 895 13.77 10.39 20.86
N SER A 896 14.12 9.34 21.61
CA SER A 896 13.25 8.64 22.55
C SER A 896 14.09 8.00 23.66
N THR A 897 13.46 7.28 24.58
CA THR A 897 14.17 6.44 25.56
C THR A 897 14.96 5.28 24.94
N SER A 898 14.78 4.99 23.65
CA SER A 898 15.51 3.95 22.92
C SER A 898 16.71 4.50 22.13
N ASP A 899 17.00 5.79 22.25
CA ASP A 899 18.04 6.51 21.50
C ASP A 899 19.10 7.10 22.45
N ASP A 900 20.36 7.05 22.04
CA ASP A 900 21.44 7.83 22.64
C ASP A 900 21.98 8.80 21.60
N SER A 901 21.59 10.06 21.74
CA SER A 901 21.96 11.09 20.77
C SER A 901 23.41 11.56 20.87
N THR A 902 24.19 11.14 21.87
CA THR A 902 25.63 11.46 21.96
C THR A 902 26.46 10.67 20.93
N ALA A 903 25.89 9.61 20.35
CA ALA A 903 26.52 8.83 19.29
C ALA A 903 26.60 9.55 17.93
N TYR A 904 25.81 10.62 17.71
CA TYR A 904 25.72 11.33 16.42
C TYR A 904 25.56 12.86 16.52
N ARG A 905 25.60 13.45 17.72
CA ARG A 905 25.60 14.91 17.95
C ARG A 905 26.66 15.30 18.97
N SER A 906 27.20 16.51 18.83
CA SER A 906 28.19 17.01 19.79
C SER A 906 27.53 17.48 21.09
N VAL A 907 28.24 17.34 22.21
CA VAL A 907 27.76 17.84 23.51
C VAL A 907 27.72 19.37 23.53
N ASP A 908 28.63 20.03 22.80
CA ASP A 908 28.72 21.49 22.72
C ASP A 908 27.49 22.08 22.03
N GLU A 909 27.08 21.53 20.88
CA GLU A 909 25.84 21.89 20.16
C GLU A 909 24.59 21.75 21.05
N ILE A 910 24.43 20.62 21.76
CA ILE A 910 23.32 20.42 22.69
C ILE A 910 23.35 21.45 23.83
N THR A 911 24.55 21.82 24.29
CA THR A 911 24.74 22.78 25.38
C THR A 911 24.39 24.21 24.95
N GLU A 912 24.76 24.61 23.73
CA GLU A 912 24.41 25.91 23.15
C GLU A 912 22.88 26.10 23.05
N TRP A 913 22.16 25.09 22.54
CA TRP A 913 20.70 25.18 22.47
C TRP A 913 20.01 25.10 23.83
N LYS A 914 20.63 24.42 24.81
CA LYS A 914 20.13 24.33 26.18
C LYS A 914 20.16 25.68 26.91
N THR A 915 21.11 26.58 26.62
CA THR A 915 21.12 27.94 27.17
C THR A 915 20.06 28.84 26.52
N HIS A 916 19.72 28.59 25.26
CA HIS A 916 18.72 29.33 24.47
C HIS A 916 17.31 28.71 24.48
N GLY A 917 17.01 27.83 25.44
CA GLY A 917 15.75 27.09 25.50
C GLY A 917 14.50 27.96 25.64
N PRO A 918 13.35 27.53 25.08
CA PRO A 918 12.12 28.32 25.00
C PRO A 918 11.56 28.75 26.37
N VAL A 919 11.65 27.87 27.38
CA VAL A 919 11.19 28.15 28.75
C VAL A 919 11.96 29.34 29.33
N THR A 920 13.29 29.31 29.23
CA THR A 920 14.18 30.40 29.69
C THR A 920 13.88 31.70 28.95
N LYS A 921 13.76 31.65 27.61
CA LYS A 921 13.47 32.83 26.78
C LYS A 921 12.16 33.50 27.19
N PHE A 922 11.09 32.72 27.40
CA PHE A 922 9.80 33.27 27.81
C PHE A 922 9.78 33.72 29.28
N ARG A 923 10.52 33.05 30.16
CA ARG A 923 10.69 33.47 31.56
C ARG A 923 11.26 34.88 31.66
N VAL A 924 12.36 35.17 30.97
CA VAL A 924 13.02 36.49 30.98
C VAL A 924 12.06 37.58 30.47
N TYR A 925 11.21 37.27 29.50
CA TYR A 925 10.14 38.18 29.05
C TYR A 925 9.06 38.45 30.11
N LEU A 926 8.67 37.45 30.90
CA LEU A 926 7.71 37.65 32.00
C LEU A 926 8.33 38.39 33.19
N GLU A 927 9.62 38.21 33.43
CA GLU A 927 10.38 38.99 34.41
C GLU A 927 10.53 40.46 33.96
N SER A 928 10.79 40.73 32.67
CA SER A 928 10.86 42.11 32.13
C SER A 928 9.51 42.85 32.17
N LEU A 929 8.40 42.12 32.16
CA LEU A 929 7.04 42.64 32.40
C LEU A 929 6.66 42.77 33.88
N GLY A 930 7.50 42.35 34.84
CA GLY A 930 7.17 42.30 36.27
C GLY A 930 6.12 41.25 36.66
N LEU A 931 5.82 40.30 35.76
CA LEU A 931 4.82 39.24 35.97
C LEU A 931 5.42 37.99 36.64
N TRP A 932 6.74 37.83 36.61
CA TRP A 932 7.44 36.66 37.16
C TRP A 932 8.65 37.04 38.01
N CYS A 933 9.08 36.10 38.87
CA CYS A 933 10.25 36.22 39.74
C CYS A 933 10.68 34.84 40.26
N ASN A 934 11.86 34.77 40.90
CA ASN A 934 12.38 33.53 41.49
C ASN A 934 11.41 32.85 42.48
N ASP A 935 10.71 33.61 43.32
CA ASP A 935 9.80 33.02 44.32
C ASP A 935 8.57 32.37 43.65
N ARG A 936 8.04 32.99 42.59
CA ARG A 936 6.93 32.45 41.78
C ARG A 936 7.37 31.22 41.00
N GLU A 937 8.60 31.22 40.47
CA GLU A 937 9.20 30.07 39.81
C GLU A 937 9.29 28.87 40.77
N GLN A 938 9.93 29.05 41.93
CA GLN A 938 10.15 27.97 42.88
C GLN A 938 8.82 27.39 43.39
N HIS A 939 7.86 28.26 43.73
CA HIS A 939 6.51 27.84 44.10
C HIS A 939 5.82 27.03 42.98
N LEU A 940 5.91 27.48 41.72
CA LEU A 940 5.34 26.76 40.58
C LEU A 940 5.99 25.39 40.40
N ILE A 941 7.31 25.30 40.49
CA ILE A 941 8.04 24.04 40.36
C ILE A 941 7.62 23.07 41.46
N ASP A 942 7.58 23.51 42.71
CA ASP A 942 7.26 22.64 43.85
C ASP A 942 5.80 22.18 43.85
N SER A 943 4.84 23.08 43.54
CA SER A 943 3.42 22.70 43.45
C SER A 943 3.19 21.73 42.30
N THR A 944 3.72 22.04 41.11
CA THR A 944 3.54 21.23 39.90
C THR A 944 4.22 19.86 40.06
N ARG A 945 5.42 19.80 40.64
CA ARG A 945 6.11 18.54 40.93
C ARG A 945 5.30 17.67 41.88
N LYS A 946 4.70 18.25 42.92
CA LYS A 946 3.83 17.54 43.87
C LYS A 946 2.57 16.98 43.18
N GLU A 947 1.96 17.76 42.29
CA GLU A 947 0.80 17.32 41.48
C GLU A 947 1.15 16.16 40.55
N ILE A 948 2.24 16.28 39.78
CA ILE A 948 2.72 15.22 38.86
C ILE A 948 3.06 13.95 39.64
N LEU A 949 3.78 14.04 40.75
CA LEU A 949 4.12 12.88 41.58
C LEU A 949 2.88 12.24 42.24
N SER A 950 1.86 13.04 42.56
CA SER A 950 0.57 12.51 43.05
C SER A 950 -0.18 11.74 41.96
N ALA A 951 -0.27 12.29 40.75
CA ALA A 951 -0.88 11.62 39.60
C ALA A 951 -0.13 10.32 39.24
N PHE A 952 1.20 10.36 39.22
CA PHE A 952 2.08 9.23 39.00
C PHE A 952 1.85 8.10 40.02
N ALA A 953 1.88 8.43 41.31
CA ALA A 953 1.70 7.45 42.40
C ALA A 953 0.27 6.87 42.49
N LYS A 954 -0.73 7.53 41.91
CA LYS A 954 -2.06 6.96 41.69
C LYS A 954 -2.07 6.00 40.50
N ALA A 955 -1.54 6.43 39.36
CA ALA A 955 -1.54 5.66 38.12
C ALA A 955 -0.77 4.34 38.23
N GLU A 956 0.35 4.34 38.97
CA GLU A 956 1.16 3.15 39.24
C GLU A 956 0.43 2.10 40.09
N LYS A 957 -0.54 2.51 40.93
CA LYS A 957 -1.34 1.62 41.78
C LYS A 957 -2.59 1.07 41.10
N LYS A 958 -2.97 1.60 39.93
CA LYS A 958 -4.12 1.11 39.16
C LYS A 958 -3.75 -0.20 38.46
N SER A 959 -4.67 -1.16 38.49
CA SER A 959 -4.57 -2.38 37.69
C SER A 959 -4.57 -2.08 36.19
N LYS A 960 -4.11 -3.02 35.37
CA LYS A 960 -4.29 -3.01 33.91
C LYS A 960 -5.78 -3.17 33.55
N PRO A 961 -6.21 -2.78 32.33
CA PRO A 961 -7.56 -3.06 31.82
C PRO A 961 -7.94 -4.54 31.91
N HIS A 962 -9.21 -4.89 31.80
CA HIS A 962 -9.57 -6.32 31.82
C HIS A 962 -9.08 -7.00 30.54
N TRP A 963 -8.51 -8.21 30.61
CA TRP A 963 -7.88 -8.88 29.45
C TRP A 963 -8.81 -9.04 28.23
N LYS A 964 -10.13 -9.17 28.44
CA LYS A 964 -11.14 -9.20 27.37
C LYS A 964 -11.15 -7.93 26.50
N GLU A 965 -10.63 -6.80 27.00
CA GLU A 965 -10.50 -5.56 26.23
C GLU A 965 -9.52 -5.67 25.05
N LEU A 966 -8.67 -6.71 25.01
CA LEU A 966 -7.89 -7.07 23.82
C LEU A 966 -8.76 -7.37 22.60
N PHE A 967 -9.97 -7.89 22.80
CA PHE A 967 -10.87 -8.37 21.73
C PHE A 967 -11.96 -7.36 21.33
N THR A 968 -12.16 -6.30 22.11
CA THR A 968 -13.18 -5.28 21.85
C THR A 968 -12.66 -4.17 20.95
N ASP A 969 -13.56 -3.45 20.29
CA ASP A 969 -13.31 -2.32 19.37
C ASP A 969 -12.44 -2.62 18.12
N VAL A 970 -11.96 -3.86 17.92
CA VAL A 970 -11.34 -4.30 16.65
C VAL A 970 -12.28 -4.06 15.46
N TYR A 971 -13.58 -4.26 15.71
CA TYR A 971 -14.69 -3.81 14.89
C TYR A 971 -15.74 -3.18 15.82
N LYS A 972 -16.63 -2.35 15.27
CA LYS A 972 -17.76 -1.76 16.01
C LYS A 972 -18.61 -2.82 16.73
N GLU A 973 -18.85 -3.95 16.08
CA GLU A 973 -19.50 -5.12 16.66
C GLU A 973 -18.56 -6.31 16.56
N MET A 974 -18.34 -7.02 17.67
CA MET A 974 -17.40 -8.13 17.74
C MET A 974 -17.87 -9.30 16.85
N PRO A 975 -17.14 -9.66 15.76
CA PRO A 975 -17.53 -10.73 14.87
C PRO A 975 -17.52 -12.11 15.55
N GLY A 976 -18.28 -13.07 15.02
CA GLY A 976 -18.38 -14.41 15.58
C GLY A 976 -17.04 -15.15 15.76
N HIS A 977 -16.08 -14.91 14.86
CA HIS A 977 -14.74 -15.50 14.98
C HIS A 977 -13.92 -14.88 16.13
N ILE A 978 -14.03 -13.58 16.38
CA ILE A 978 -13.37 -12.91 17.52
C ILE A 978 -14.04 -13.33 18.84
N LYS A 979 -15.38 -13.45 18.87
CA LYS A 979 -16.11 -14.02 20.03
C LYS A 979 -15.61 -15.43 20.36
N LYS A 980 -15.37 -16.27 19.34
CA LYS A 980 -14.79 -17.61 19.52
C LYS A 980 -13.36 -17.55 20.06
N GLN A 981 -12.50 -16.66 19.55
CA GLN A 981 -11.13 -16.47 20.07
C GLN A 981 -11.14 -16.02 21.53
N MET A 982 -12.01 -15.08 21.90
CA MET A 982 -12.16 -14.62 23.29
C MET A 982 -12.61 -15.76 24.23
N SER A 983 -13.53 -16.62 23.79
CA SER A 983 -13.97 -17.80 24.56
C SER A 983 -12.88 -18.89 24.65
N VAL A 984 -12.03 -19.04 23.64
CA VAL A 984 -10.83 -19.91 23.73
C VAL A 984 -9.82 -19.35 24.74
N MET A 985 -9.59 -18.03 24.73
CA MET A 985 -8.72 -17.37 25.71
C MET A 985 -9.27 -17.48 27.14
N GLU A 986 -10.59 -17.40 27.32
CA GLU A 986 -11.25 -17.60 28.61
C GLU A 986 -10.93 -18.97 29.21
N LYS A 987 -11.14 -20.05 28.44
CA LYS A 987 -10.81 -21.43 28.85
C LYS A 987 -9.31 -21.62 29.09
N HIS A 988 -8.47 -21.02 28.24
CA HIS A 988 -7.01 -21.07 28.41
C HIS A 988 -6.56 -20.40 29.72
N LEU A 989 -7.20 -19.29 30.11
CA LEU A 989 -6.93 -18.63 31.39
C LEU A 989 -7.57 -19.36 32.58
N GLU A 990 -8.65 -20.11 32.41
CA GLU A 990 -9.18 -21.01 33.45
C GLU A 990 -8.20 -22.16 33.76
N GLU A 991 -7.60 -22.74 32.71
CA GLU A 991 -6.68 -23.88 32.80
C GLU A 991 -5.25 -23.50 33.22
N PHE A 992 -4.70 -22.38 32.71
CA PHE A 992 -3.28 -22.00 32.85
C PHE A 992 -3.05 -20.68 33.62
N LYS A 993 -3.98 -20.28 34.50
CA LYS A 993 -3.95 -18.99 35.24
C LYS A 993 -2.62 -18.65 35.91
N GLU A 994 -1.90 -19.65 36.45
CA GLU A 994 -0.63 -19.50 37.15
C GLU A 994 0.52 -19.03 36.25
N HIS A 995 0.39 -19.16 34.93
CA HIS A 995 1.36 -18.68 33.95
C HIS A 995 1.13 -17.23 33.50
N TYR A 996 0.07 -16.57 33.99
CA TYR A 996 -0.31 -15.20 33.60
C TYR A 996 -0.37 -14.27 34.81
N PRO A 997 0.04 -12.98 34.68
CA PRO A 997 0.03 -12.00 35.77
C PRO A 997 -1.38 -11.44 36.04
N LEU A 998 -2.39 -12.30 36.18
CA LEU A 998 -3.81 -11.93 36.27
C LEU A 998 -4.14 -11.04 37.48
N SER A 999 -3.39 -11.14 38.56
CA SER A 999 -3.52 -10.26 39.74
C SER A 999 -3.27 -8.78 39.44
N SER A 1000 -2.56 -8.48 38.35
CA SER A 1000 -2.29 -7.10 37.89
C SER A 1000 -3.39 -6.53 37.00
N PHE A 1001 -4.39 -7.32 36.59
CA PHE A 1001 -5.48 -6.92 35.69
C PHE A 1001 -6.75 -6.63 36.49
N ALA A 1002 -7.57 -5.69 36.02
CA ALA A 1002 -8.87 -5.42 36.63
C ALA A 1002 -9.78 -6.67 36.55
N PRO A 1003 -10.67 -6.88 37.54
CA PRO A 1003 -11.70 -7.92 37.44
C PRO A 1003 -12.74 -7.57 36.36
N ALA A 1004 -13.52 -8.57 35.93
CA ALA A 1004 -14.59 -8.35 34.98
C ALA A 1004 -15.64 -7.38 35.56
N LYS A 1005 -16.09 -6.42 34.74
CA LYS A 1005 -17.22 -5.51 35.03
C LYS A 1005 -18.54 -6.18 34.63
#